data_AF-A0A1Y2DVL2-F1
#
_entry.id   AF-A0A1Y2DVL2-F1
#
_cell.length_a   1.000
_cell.length_b   1.000
_cell.length_c   1.000
_cell.angle_alpha   90.00
_cell.angle_beta   90.00
_cell.angle_gamma   90.00
#
_symmetry.space_group_name_H-M   'P 1'
#
loop_
_entity.id
_entity.type
_entity.pdbx_description
1 polymer ?
#
loop_
_entity_poly.entity_id
_entity_poly.type
_entity_poly.pdbx_seq_one_letter_code
_entity_poly.pdbx_strand_id
1 'polypeptide(L)'
;MVNARGFLATVGAASKLVQALPADDSFTTTPPSSLSPAAEQIAHDGSLFPGETLQLTPGLLNSIASELHEQLDDHHDALASLFSFVDASSEMKRSDSNCRAYIDNEIWPNGLVWSIFKRLLGKSLLDVAPIASPCYSNWDNYDEDYCSYLASNFTNSHLHMDHPTSVMSPFYQGATCMPIDGEPANCTLGGFPYYVVNATSVAHIQLAINFARTFNMRLVIKNTGHDFAGKSAGAGALSIWTHYLKGISYLSNYNSSTYTGKAFKIGSGVQSYEIYAAADEHDVTVIGGEGETVGFAGGYIAGGGHSPLGSIYGLAADQVLAMEVVTADGKFLSTSEEKNSDLFWALRGGGGSTFGVVTSVTVKAWPKIGATVSSFTFTTSDTGTSEVFWQAMYYFWTHFTTFADAGAYAYFRAYAIGEDEYYFGMTPFFAPNMSKDEHDSLLEPWLLELADLGIELDINATYYDNYYDAWQPSFPLETVGLDAGRIASRLFPRNRWENETLMNETFVVIKNTTENGFYFTGFNMKAELHPDNTENSANPAWRETVLHAITAVAWADGTSTDDIKTLSDSMTYGCMGQWRAVSPGAGSYLGEADSSEPDWQQSFWGTNYDKLLSIKQKYDPYNVFYALHTVGSEGWEVETETGLPTQNGPLCRV
;
A
#
# COMPACT_ATOMS: atom_id res chain seq x y z
N MET A 1 22.78 20.88 18.52
CA MET A 1 22.37 22.24 18.12
C MET A 1 23.11 22.59 16.83
N VAL A 2 22.45 22.49 15.67
CA VAL A 2 23.01 22.81 14.34
C VAL A 2 21.93 23.54 13.51
N ASN A 3 22.38 24.54 12.74
CA ASN A 3 21.69 25.62 12.00
C ASN A 3 20.82 25.17 10.78
N ALA A 4 20.01 25.98 10.07
CA ALA A 4 18.87 26.85 10.44
C ALA A 4 18.32 27.78 9.29
N ARG A 5 18.36 27.48 7.95
CA ARG A 5 18.03 28.51 6.92
C ARG A 5 17.27 28.16 5.60
N GLY A 6 17.12 26.91 5.15
CA GLY A 6 16.69 26.57 3.77
C GLY A 6 15.16 26.47 3.47
N PHE A 7 14.40 25.63 4.18
CA PHE A 7 12.98 25.36 3.87
C PHE A 7 12.03 26.55 4.11
N LEU A 8 12.33 27.39 5.11
CA LEU A 8 11.64 28.69 5.29
C LEU A 8 11.89 29.66 4.14
N ALA A 9 12.98 29.52 3.36
CA ALA A 9 13.21 30.38 2.20
C ALA A 9 12.29 30.00 1.03
N THR A 10 12.05 28.70 0.79
CA THR A 10 11.09 28.20 -0.20
C THR A 10 9.65 28.43 0.23
N VAL A 11 9.29 28.11 1.47
CA VAL A 11 7.96 28.39 2.04
C VAL A 11 7.70 29.90 2.16
N GLY A 12 8.70 30.66 2.58
CA GLY A 12 8.63 32.13 2.62
C GLY A 12 8.58 32.75 1.23
N ALA A 13 9.23 32.15 0.22
CA ALA A 13 9.08 32.53 -1.17
C ALA A 13 7.68 32.20 -1.70
N ALA A 14 7.14 31.02 -1.36
CA ALA A 14 5.77 30.62 -1.70
C ALA A 14 4.73 31.55 -1.06
N SER A 15 4.85 31.86 0.24
CA SER A 15 3.96 32.80 0.93
C SER A 15 4.07 34.22 0.34
N LYS A 16 5.29 34.72 0.09
CA LYS A 16 5.48 35.99 -0.62
C LYS A 16 4.87 35.98 -2.02
N LEU A 17 4.97 34.87 -2.73
CA LEU A 17 4.41 34.70 -4.07
C LEU A 17 2.87 34.72 -4.03
N VAL A 18 2.25 33.99 -3.10
CA VAL A 18 0.79 33.98 -2.91
C VAL A 18 0.29 35.38 -2.54
N GLN A 19 0.99 36.08 -1.65
CA GLN A 19 0.63 37.46 -1.24
C GLN A 19 0.82 38.50 -2.35
N ALA A 20 1.76 38.27 -3.27
CA ALA A 20 2.12 39.26 -4.29
C ALA A 20 1.34 39.10 -5.61
N LEU A 21 0.80 37.90 -5.87
CA LEU A 21 -0.05 37.63 -7.02
C LEU A 21 -1.52 37.99 -6.73
N PRO A 22 -2.33 38.31 -7.76
CA PRO A 22 -3.74 38.63 -7.57
C PRO A 22 -4.48 37.50 -6.84
N ALA A 23 -5.28 37.84 -5.82
CA ALA A 23 -6.06 36.92 -4.99
C ALA A 23 -7.29 36.33 -5.72
N ASP A 24 -7.24 36.18 -7.05
CA ASP A 24 -8.31 35.53 -7.77
C ASP A 24 -8.19 34.00 -7.56
N ASP A 25 -9.10 33.47 -6.75
CA ASP A 25 -9.21 32.05 -6.44
C ASP A 25 -9.83 31.23 -7.59
N SER A 26 -10.28 31.89 -8.67
CA SER A 26 -10.77 31.19 -9.84
C SER A 26 -9.62 30.64 -10.69
N PHE A 27 -9.79 29.43 -11.23
CA PHE A 27 -8.93 28.84 -12.27
C PHE A 27 -8.95 29.60 -13.62
N THR A 28 -9.51 30.83 -13.65
CA THR A 28 -9.81 31.58 -14.86
C THR A 28 -8.78 32.65 -15.20
N THR A 29 -7.90 33.00 -14.27
CA THR A 29 -6.71 33.81 -14.61
C THR A 29 -5.88 33.05 -15.64
N THR A 30 -5.77 33.62 -16.83
CA THR A 30 -5.15 32.93 -17.96
C THR A 30 -3.63 33.03 -17.80
N PRO A 31 -2.92 31.91 -17.59
CA PRO A 31 -1.48 31.92 -17.56
C PRO A 31 -0.96 32.27 -18.97
N PRO A 32 0.33 32.59 -19.10
CA PRO A 32 0.99 32.76 -20.38
C PRO A 32 0.54 31.76 -21.45
N SER A 33 -0.02 32.24 -22.56
CA SER A 33 -0.55 31.39 -23.63
C SER A 33 0.51 30.51 -24.31
N SER A 34 1.78 30.86 -24.12
CA SER A 34 2.93 30.18 -24.67
C SER A 34 3.40 28.98 -23.83
N LEU A 35 3.01 28.91 -22.54
CA LEU A 35 3.36 27.80 -21.66
C LEU A 35 2.71 26.49 -22.15
N SER A 36 3.55 25.50 -22.44
CA SER A 36 3.13 24.16 -22.84
C SER A 36 3.33 23.15 -21.71
N PRO A 37 2.76 21.92 -21.83
CA PRO A 37 3.12 20.83 -20.94
C PRO A 37 4.64 20.65 -20.87
N ALA A 38 5.17 20.59 -19.65
CA ALA A 38 6.60 20.57 -19.41
C ALA A 38 7.13 19.14 -19.37
N ALA A 39 7.75 18.72 -20.46
CA ALA A 39 8.53 17.50 -20.53
C ALA A 39 9.60 17.63 -21.61
N GLU A 40 10.80 17.13 -21.33
CA GLU A 40 11.87 16.98 -22.29
C GLU A 40 12.17 15.50 -22.49
N GLN A 41 12.33 15.09 -23.75
CA GLN A 41 12.76 13.75 -24.11
C GLN A 41 14.27 13.62 -23.86
N ILE A 42 14.66 12.74 -22.95
CA ILE A 42 16.08 12.45 -22.68
C ILE A 42 16.58 11.26 -23.51
N ALA A 43 17.87 11.29 -23.81
CA ALA A 43 18.55 10.14 -24.38
C ALA A 43 18.69 9.02 -23.34
N HIS A 44 18.51 7.77 -23.76
CA HIS A 44 18.65 6.60 -22.92
C HIS A 44 19.16 5.40 -23.76
N ASP A 45 19.60 4.35 -23.08
CA ASP A 45 20.18 3.13 -23.66
C ASP A 45 19.15 2.01 -23.93
N GLY A 46 17.86 2.35 -23.91
CA GLY A 46 16.76 1.37 -24.01
C GLY A 46 16.29 0.80 -22.67
N SER A 47 16.94 1.14 -21.55
CA SER A 47 16.54 0.63 -20.22
C SER A 47 15.26 1.26 -19.67
N LEU A 48 14.90 2.47 -20.11
CA LEU A 48 13.75 3.25 -19.63
C LEU A 48 12.48 3.01 -20.46
N PHE A 49 11.32 3.00 -19.81
CA PHE A 49 10.02 3.05 -20.47
C PHE A 49 9.76 4.43 -21.10
N PRO A 50 8.86 4.53 -22.10
CA PRO A 50 8.57 5.81 -22.76
C PRO A 50 8.22 6.95 -21.79
N GLY A 51 7.37 6.68 -20.78
CA GLY A 51 7.03 7.68 -19.75
C GLY A 51 8.22 8.10 -18.88
N GLU A 52 9.19 7.22 -18.68
CA GLU A 52 10.41 7.52 -17.90
C GLU A 52 11.39 8.40 -18.68
N THR A 53 11.32 8.41 -20.00
CA THR A 53 12.18 9.27 -20.84
C THR A 53 11.70 10.73 -20.92
N LEU A 54 10.48 11.00 -20.50
CA LEU A 54 9.90 12.34 -20.44
C LEU A 54 10.12 12.93 -19.05
N GLN A 55 11.08 13.85 -18.94
CA GLN A 55 11.53 14.39 -17.66
C GLN A 55 11.55 15.92 -17.65
N LEU A 56 11.51 16.50 -16.46
CA LEU A 56 12.00 17.85 -16.24
C LEU A 56 13.52 17.83 -16.24
N THR A 57 14.13 18.81 -16.90
CA THR A 57 15.57 19.06 -16.87
C THR A 57 15.84 20.46 -16.33
N PRO A 58 17.06 20.74 -15.84
CA PRO A 58 17.45 22.11 -15.48
C PRO A 58 17.27 23.10 -16.65
N GLY A 59 17.54 22.66 -17.89
CA GLY A 59 17.39 23.51 -19.08
C GLY A 59 15.93 23.87 -19.37
N LEU A 60 15.04 22.89 -19.29
CA LEU A 60 13.60 23.10 -19.45
C LEU A 60 13.05 24.02 -18.35
N LEU A 61 13.41 23.78 -17.10
CA LEU A 61 12.99 24.60 -15.95
C LEU A 61 13.45 26.06 -16.11
N ASN A 62 14.68 26.30 -16.56
CA ASN A 62 15.18 27.65 -16.85
C ASN A 62 14.42 28.32 -17.99
N SER A 63 13.99 27.55 -18.99
CA SER A 63 13.20 28.05 -20.12
C SER A 63 11.80 28.48 -19.66
N ILE A 64 11.13 27.64 -18.86
CA ILE A 64 9.83 27.96 -18.23
C ILE A 64 9.94 29.19 -17.34
N ALA A 65 11.00 29.28 -16.53
CA ALA A 65 11.26 30.45 -15.69
C ALA A 65 11.43 31.74 -16.51
N SER A 66 12.12 31.66 -17.65
CA SER A 66 12.33 32.79 -18.56
C SER A 66 11.02 33.22 -19.24
N GLU A 67 10.19 32.25 -19.62
CA GLU A 67 8.88 32.53 -20.22
C GLU A 67 7.89 33.16 -19.23
N LEU A 68 7.88 32.68 -17.98
CA LEU A 68 7.12 33.29 -16.89
C LEU A 68 7.63 34.71 -16.59
N HIS A 69 8.94 34.95 -16.72
CA HIS A 69 9.54 36.27 -16.53
C HIS A 69 9.01 37.30 -17.52
N GLU A 70 9.05 36.99 -18.82
CA GLU A 70 8.63 37.91 -19.88
C GLU A 70 7.18 38.40 -19.74
N GLN A 71 6.35 37.69 -18.97
CA GLN A 71 4.92 37.93 -18.90
C GLN A 71 4.41 38.41 -17.53
N LEU A 72 5.19 38.27 -16.44
CA LEU A 72 4.73 38.55 -15.07
C LEU A 72 5.59 39.56 -14.28
N ASP A 73 6.63 40.15 -14.90
CA ASP A 73 7.53 41.28 -14.55
C ASP A 73 7.98 41.50 -13.08
N ASP A 74 7.15 41.33 -12.04
CA ASP A 74 7.44 41.74 -10.66
C ASP A 74 7.74 40.59 -9.66
N HIS A 75 7.60 39.30 -10.05
CA HIS A 75 7.71 38.14 -9.13
C HIS A 75 8.61 36.98 -9.63
N HIS A 76 9.57 37.30 -10.48
CA HIS A 76 10.45 36.40 -11.25
C HIS A 76 11.10 35.24 -10.47
N ASP A 77 11.95 35.52 -9.47
CA ASP A 77 12.75 34.50 -8.77
C ASP A 77 11.88 33.51 -7.99
N ALA A 78 10.71 33.96 -7.53
CA ALA A 78 9.77 33.17 -6.75
C ALA A 78 8.92 32.24 -7.65
N LEU A 79 8.58 32.66 -8.87
CA LEU A 79 7.90 31.81 -9.86
C LEU A 79 8.82 30.76 -10.47
N ALA A 80 10.07 31.13 -10.77
CA ALA A 80 11.09 30.24 -11.32
C ALA A 80 11.45 29.08 -10.37
N SER A 81 11.36 29.31 -9.06
CA SER A 81 11.67 28.32 -8.02
C SER A 81 10.50 27.38 -7.68
N LEU A 82 9.30 27.60 -8.23
CA LEU A 82 8.12 26.76 -7.97
C LEU A 82 8.36 25.28 -8.25
N PHE A 83 9.04 25.00 -9.36
CA PHE A 83 9.24 23.66 -9.90
C PHE A 83 10.72 23.24 -9.91
N SER A 84 11.60 23.97 -9.23
CA SER A 84 13.04 23.73 -9.29
C SER A 84 13.45 22.46 -8.53
N PHE A 85 14.51 21.79 -8.98
CA PHE A 85 15.21 20.82 -8.13
C PHE A 85 15.93 21.52 -6.97
N VAL A 86 16.24 20.78 -5.91
CA VAL A 86 17.01 21.27 -4.76
C VAL A 86 18.24 20.39 -4.49
N ASP A 87 19.33 20.99 -4.03
CA ASP A 87 20.52 20.26 -3.62
C ASP A 87 20.56 20.07 -2.10
N ALA A 88 20.98 18.88 -1.66
CA ALA A 88 20.96 18.42 -0.27
C ALA A 88 21.84 19.24 0.71
N SER A 89 22.63 20.21 0.22
CA SER A 89 23.55 21.03 1.02
C SER A 89 22.93 22.29 1.64
N SER A 90 21.63 22.54 1.47
CA SER A 90 20.96 23.70 2.09
C SER A 90 20.63 23.43 3.56
N GLU A 91 21.37 24.03 4.52
CA GLU A 91 21.10 23.93 5.97
C GLU A 91 19.70 24.47 6.36
N MET A 92 18.92 23.75 7.19
CA MET A 92 17.45 23.91 7.30
C MET A 92 16.94 24.49 8.64
N LYS A 93 15.87 25.32 8.60
CA LYS A 93 15.01 25.67 9.75
C LYS A 93 13.56 25.23 9.46
N ARG A 94 12.81 24.88 10.51
CA ARG A 94 11.40 24.45 10.50
C ARG A 94 10.46 25.61 10.13
N SER A 95 9.34 25.29 9.46
CA SER A 95 8.18 26.17 9.25
C SER A 95 7.61 26.67 10.59
N ASP A 96 7.11 27.92 10.63
CA ASP A 96 6.32 28.45 11.76
C ASP A 96 4.85 27.95 11.74
N SER A 97 4.35 27.46 10.61
CA SER A 97 3.08 26.73 10.54
C SER A 97 3.25 25.32 11.10
N ASN A 98 2.38 24.96 12.05
CA ASN A 98 2.30 23.62 12.62
C ASN A 98 1.71 22.61 11.63
N CYS A 99 0.92 23.04 10.63
CA CYS A 99 0.24 22.14 9.69
C CYS A 99 0.68 22.34 8.23
N ARG A 100 0.42 21.32 7.41
CA ARG A 100 0.51 21.42 5.95
C ARG A 100 -0.48 22.46 5.41
N ALA A 101 -0.19 22.96 4.21
CA ALA A 101 -1.11 23.83 3.50
C ALA A 101 -2.47 23.16 3.34
N TYR A 102 -3.52 23.93 3.56
CA TYR A 102 -4.92 23.57 3.45
C TYR A 102 -5.64 24.77 2.82
N ILE A 103 -6.83 24.57 2.24
CA ILE A 103 -7.49 25.58 1.38
C ILE A 103 -7.63 26.96 2.03
N ASP A 104 -7.84 27.02 3.34
CA ASP A 104 -8.05 28.28 4.07
C ASP A 104 -6.75 28.89 4.65
N ASN A 105 -5.58 28.30 4.36
CA ASN A 105 -4.29 28.78 4.88
C ASN A 105 -3.63 29.78 3.92
N GLU A 106 -2.92 30.79 4.46
CA GLU A 106 -2.23 31.85 3.67
C GLU A 106 -1.16 31.33 2.68
N ILE A 107 -0.70 30.09 2.84
CA ILE A 107 0.29 29.45 1.95
C ILE A 107 -0.38 28.63 0.82
N TRP A 108 -1.70 28.49 0.83
CA TRP A 108 -2.42 27.78 -0.21
C TRP A 108 -2.19 28.45 -1.58
N PRO A 109 -1.91 27.67 -2.66
CA PRO A 109 -1.71 28.27 -3.97
C PRO A 109 -3.00 28.96 -4.46
N ASN A 110 -2.88 30.20 -4.96
CA ASN A 110 -4.01 30.91 -5.55
C ASN A 110 -4.33 30.41 -6.98
N GLY A 111 -5.41 30.93 -7.58
CA GLY A 111 -5.92 30.48 -8.88
C GLY A 111 -4.91 30.62 -10.03
N LEU A 112 -4.05 31.64 -10.02
CA LEU A 112 -3.00 31.82 -11.03
C LEU A 112 -1.91 30.76 -10.92
N VAL A 113 -1.46 30.45 -9.71
CA VAL A 113 -0.44 29.42 -9.47
C VAL A 113 -0.96 28.04 -9.88
N TRP A 114 -2.18 27.69 -9.46
CA TRP A 114 -2.84 26.46 -9.91
C TRP A 114 -3.01 26.43 -11.43
N SER A 115 -3.31 27.58 -12.02
CA SER A 115 -3.40 27.74 -13.46
C SER A 115 -2.08 27.47 -14.18
N ILE A 116 -0.95 27.96 -13.68
CA ILE A 116 0.38 27.65 -14.24
C ILE A 116 0.65 26.16 -14.12
N PHE A 117 0.46 25.58 -12.94
CA PHE A 117 0.67 24.16 -12.69
C PHE A 117 -0.15 23.26 -13.63
N LYS A 118 -1.44 23.60 -13.82
CA LYS A 118 -2.33 22.92 -14.77
C LYS A 118 -1.79 22.96 -16.20
N ARG A 119 -1.21 24.09 -16.63
CA ARG A 119 -0.68 24.22 -18.00
C ARG A 119 0.59 23.40 -18.19
N LEU A 120 1.48 23.38 -17.19
CA LEU A 120 2.69 22.55 -17.20
C LEU A 120 2.37 21.04 -17.14
N LEU A 121 1.30 20.64 -16.47
CA LEU A 121 0.83 19.24 -16.45
C LEU A 121 -0.07 18.88 -17.65
N GLY A 122 -0.52 19.86 -18.44
CA GLY A 122 -1.49 19.64 -19.50
C GLY A 122 -2.79 19.03 -18.98
N LYS A 123 -3.15 17.85 -19.51
CA LYS A 123 -4.39 17.13 -19.13
C LYS A 123 -4.22 16.24 -17.89
N SER A 124 -3.03 16.21 -17.29
CA SER A 124 -2.75 15.30 -16.18
C SER A 124 -3.13 15.83 -14.81
N LEU A 125 -3.43 17.13 -14.65
CA LEU A 125 -4.05 17.63 -13.42
C LEU A 125 -5.57 17.43 -13.49
N LEU A 126 -6.07 16.61 -12.58
CA LEU A 126 -7.47 16.22 -12.49
C LEU A 126 -8.13 16.88 -11.28
N ASP A 127 -9.25 17.54 -11.57
CA ASP A 127 -10.23 18.04 -10.59
C ASP A 127 -11.42 17.08 -10.63
N VAL A 128 -11.49 16.15 -9.70
CA VAL A 128 -12.44 15.03 -9.74
C VAL A 128 -13.13 14.94 -8.40
N ALA A 129 -14.46 15.07 -8.42
CA ALA A 129 -15.31 14.94 -7.25
C ALA A 129 -15.18 13.54 -6.62
N PRO A 130 -15.59 13.35 -5.35
CA PRO A 130 -15.65 12.04 -4.72
C PRO A 130 -16.45 11.03 -5.56
N ILE A 131 -16.06 9.75 -5.51
CA ILE A 131 -16.60 8.71 -6.40
C ILE A 131 -18.14 8.59 -6.33
N ALA A 132 -18.72 8.77 -5.15
CA ALA A 132 -20.16 8.69 -4.92
C ALA A 132 -20.88 10.04 -5.04
N SER A 133 -20.20 11.14 -5.40
CA SER A 133 -20.84 12.45 -5.58
C SER A 133 -22.05 12.45 -6.52
N PRO A 134 -22.15 11.60 -7.57
CA PRO A 134 -23.34 11.51 -8.39
C PRO A 134 -24.61 11.07 -7.64
N CYS A 135 -24.48 10.48 -6.44
CA CYS A 135 -25.61 10.16 -5.58
C CYS A 135 -26.21 11.38 -4.86
N TYR A 136 -25.60 12.56 -4.97
CA TYR A 136 -25.91 13.70 -4.12
C TYR A 136 -26.24 14.98 -4.88
N SER A 137 -27.39 15.57 -4.57
CA SER A 137 -27.86 16.82 -5.19
C SER A 137 -27.04 18.06 -4.81
N ASN A 138 -26.16 17.96 -3.81
CA ASN A 138 -25.26 19.05 -3.40
C ASN A 138 -23.98 19.16 -4.24
N TRP A 139 -23.86 18.34 -5.30
CA TRP A 139 -22.83 18.43 -6.33
C TRP A 139 -23.47 18.58 -7.71
N ASP A 140 -22.79 19.28 -8.62
CA ASP A 140 -23.31 19.59 -9.97
C ASP A 140 -23.40 18.36 -10.91
N ASN A 141 -22.93 17.19 -10.46
CA ASN A 141 -22.89 15.93 -11.21
C ASN A 141 -23.89 14.87 -10.72
N TYR A 142 -24.94 15.28 -10.00
CA TYR A 142 -26.01 14.37 -9.58
C TYR A 142 -26.59 13.57 -10.77
N ASP A 143 -26.60 12.25 -10.63
CA ASP A 143 -27.08 11.28 -11.62
C ASP A 143 -27.60 10.02 -10.89
N GLU A 144 -28.92 9.86 -10.84
CA GLU A 144 -29.62 8.78 -10.13
C GLU A 144 -29.33 7.40 -10.74
N ASP A 145 -29.21 7.30 -12.07
CA ASP A 145 -28.92 6.05 -12.77
C ASP A 145 -27.49 5.61 -12.48
N TYR A 146 -26.54 6.56 -12.54
CA TYR A 146 -25.15 6.27 -12.21
C TYR A 146 -24.96 5.97 -10.71
N CYS A 147 -25.70 6.64 -9.83
CA CYS A 147 -25.71 6.30 -8.41
C CYS A 147 -26.15 4.85 -8.17
N SER A 148 -27.22 4.40 -8.84
CA SER A 148 -27.71 3.02 -8.77
C SER A 148 -26.66 2.01 -9.26
N TYR A 149 -25.91 2.37 -10.32
CA TYR A 149 -24.77 1.59 -10.79
C TYR A 149 -23.67 1.50 -9.73
N LEU A 150 -23.28 2.63 -9.13
CA LEU A 150 -22.27 2.67 -8.08
C LEU A 150 -22.69 1.82 -6.88
N ALA A 151 -23.91 1.97 -6.37
CA ALA A 151 -24.41 1.19 -5.24
C ALA A 151 -24.33 -0.34 -5.50
N SER A 152 -24.57 -0.76 -6.74
CA SER A 152 -24.52 -2.18 -7.13
C SER A 152 -23.09 -2.72 -7.37
N ASN A 153 -22.11 -1.84 -7.60
CA ASN A 153 -20.75 -2.20 -7.98
C ASN A 153 -19.69 -1.69 -7.02
N PHE A 154 -20.07 -1.06 -5.90
CA PHE A 154 -19.13 -0.44 -4.96
C PHE A 154 -18.20 -1.45 -4.29
N THR A 155 -18.54 -2.73 -4.31
CA THR A 155 -17.66 -3.78 -3.80
C THR A 155 -16.63 -4.28 -4.81
N ASN A 156 -16.68 -3.80 -6.05
CA ASN A 156 -15.75 -4.18 -7.12
C ASN A 156 -14.46 -3.36 -7.04
N SER A 157 -13.32 -4.02 -6.82
CA SER A 157 -12.02 -3.35 -6.68
C SER A 157 -11.54 -2.64 -7.96
N HIS A 158 -11.96 -3.07 -9.15
CA HIS A 158 -11.67 -2.35 -10.40
C HIS A 158 -12.28 -0.94 -10.40
N LEU A 159 -13.51 -0.79 -9.91
CA LEU A 159 -14.20 0.51 -9.85
C LEU A 159 -13.40 1.53 -9.02
N HIS A 160 -12.86 1.09 -7.88
CA HIS A 160 -12.08 1.96 -6.99
C HIS A 160 -10.69 2.27 -7.52
N MET A 161 -9.98 1.28 -8.07
CA MET A 161 -8.62 1.51 -8.55
C MET A 161 -8.56 2.43 -9.76
N ASP A 162 -9.59 2.38 -10.61
CA ASP A 162 -9.73 3.20 -11.82
C ASP A 162 -10.26 4.62 -11.52
N HIS A 163 -10.77 4.85 -10.29
CA HIS A 163 -11.18 6.18 -9.86
C HIS A 163 -9.98 6.98 -9.30
N PRO A 164 -9.74 8.23 -9.76
CA PRO A 164 -8.55 9.01 -9.36
C PRO A 164 -8.44 9.30 -7.86
N THR A 165 -9.58 9.47 -7.19
CA THR A 165 -9.63 9.90 -5.78
C THR A 165 -10.08 8.82 -4.81
N SER A 166 -10.61 7.69 -5.30
CA SER A 166 -11.17 6.65 -4.42
C SER A 166 -10.08 5.74 -3.86
N VAL A 167 -10.30 5.26 -2.64
CA VAL A 167 -9.55 4.15 -2.04
C VAL A 167 -10.54 3.01 -1.72
N MET A 168 -10.02 1.81 -1.54
CA MET A 168 -10.79 0.58 -1.35
C MET A 168 -11.39 0.45 0.06
N SER A 169 -10.96 1.29 1.00
CA SER A 169 -11.48 1.36 2.37
C SER A 169 -11.96 2.79 2.66
N PRO A 170 -13.22 3.13 2.33
CA PRO A 170 -13.77 4.48 2.47
C PRO A 170 -13.73 5.03 3.91
N PHE A 171 -13.66 4.16 4.92
CA PHE A 171 -13.41 4.53 6.32
C PHE A 171 -12.26 5.54 6.46
N TYR A 172 -11.15 5.33 5.74
CA TYR A 172 -9.98 6.21 5.81
C TYR A 172 -10.18 7.55 5.12
N GLN A 173 -11.19 7.68 4.25
CA GLN A 173 -11.64 8.96 3.70
C GLN A 173 -12.74 9.61 4.56
N GLY A 174 -13.04 9.01 5.71
CA GLY A 174 -14.06 9.44 6.66
C GLY A 174 -15.48 8.99 6.31
N ALA A 175 -15.65 8.10 5.32
CA ALA A 175 -16.95 7.67 4.80
C ALA A 175 -17.88 8.86 4.45
N THR A 176 -17.29 9.96 4.00
CA THR A 176 -17.95 11.27 3.83
C THR A 176 -18.77 11.39 2.54
N CYS A 177 -18.74 10.36 1.70
CA CYS A 177 -19.46 10.30 0.43
C CYS A 177 -19.58 8.84 -0.01
N MET A 178 -20.73 8.23 0.28
CA MET A 178 -21.00 6.80 0.08
C MET A 178 -22.24 6.62 -0.82
N PRO A 179 -22.32 5.58 -1.67
CA PRO A 179 -23.49 5.36 -2.52
C PRO A 179 -24.59 4.59 -1.77
N ILE A 180 -24.97 5.05 -0.58
CA ILE A 180 -25.95 4.39 0.29
C ILE A 180 -27.12 5.32 0.60
N ASP A 181 -28.30 4.74 0.82
CA ASP A 181 -29.49 5.47 1.24
C ASP A 181 -29.40 5.80 2.74
N GLY A 182 -29.53 7.08 3.10
CA GLY A 182 -29.77 7.51 4.48
C GLY A 182 -28.70 8.41 5.10
N GLU A 183 -27.42 8.03 5.05
CA GLU A 183 -26.31 8.83 5.60
C GLU A 183 -24.99 8.57 4.83
N PRO A 184 -24.07 9.55 4.70
CA PRO A 184 -24.22 10.93 5.13
C PRO A 184 -25.27 11.67 4.29
N ALA A 185 -26.03 12.60 4.88
CA ALA A 185 -27.05 13.37 4.14
C ALA A 185 -26.47 14.23 2.98
N ASN A 186 -25.20 14.62 3.07
CA ASN A 186 -24.48 15.35 2.02
C ASN A 186 -23.14 14.66 1.75
N CYS A 187 -22.72 14.65 0.48
CA CYS A 187 -21.36 14.26 0.11
C CYS A 187 -20.41 15.43 0.31
N THR A 188 -19.31 15.19 1.01
CA THR A 188 -18.21 16.17 1.16
C THR A 188 -16.88 15.56 0.72
N LEU A 189 -15.85 16.40 0.56
CA LEU A 189 -14.54 15.94 0.11
C LEU A 189 -13.83 15.07 1.16
N GLY A 190 -14.05 15.31 2.46
CA GLY A 190 -13.43 14.55 3.54
C GLY A 190 -11.93 14.24 3.35
N GLY A 191 -11.57 12.96 3.46
CA GLY A 191 -10.20 12.48 3.24
C GLY A 191 -9.81 12.19 1.78
N PHE A 192 -10.64 12.58 0.80
CA PHE A 192 -10.26 12.54 -0.61
C PHE A 192 -9.22 13.64 -0.91
N PRO A 193 -8.26 13.40 -1.83
CA PRO A 193 -7.32 14.45 -2.23
C PRO A 193 -8.05 15.59 -2.96
N TYR A 194 -7.53 16.81 -2.82
CA TYR A 194 -8.11 17.99 -3.47
C TYR A 194 -7.83 18.01 -4.98
N TYR A 195 -6.60 17.65 -5.37
CA TYR A 195 -6.22 17.48 -6.78
C TYR A 195 -5.49 16.15 -6.98
N VAL A 196 -5.61 15.59 -8.18
CA VAL A 196 -4.88 14.38 -8.58
C VAL A 196 -4.03 14.65 -9.81
N VAL A 197 -2.76 14.26 -9.77
CA VAL A 197 -1.88 14.21 -10.93
C VAL A 197 -1.91 12.79 -11.49
N ASN A 198 -2.57 12.62 -12.64
CA ASN A 198 -2.53 11.38 -13.42
C ASN A 198 -1.14 11.23 -14.08
N ALA A 199 -0.27 10.47 -13.41
CA ALA A 199 1.11 10.33 -13.80
C ALA A 199 1.26 9.29 -14.92
N THR A 200 1.69 9.76 -16.09
CA THR A 200 2.09 8.93 -17.24
C THR A 200 3.53 9.20 -17.67
N SER A 201 4.21 10.12 -16.96
CA SER A 201 5.60 10.49 -17.20
C SER A 201 6.33 10.84 -15.90
N VAL A 202 7.66 10.73 -15.91
CA VAL A 202 8.50 11.21 -14.80
C VAL A 202 8.34 12.72 -14.59
N ALA A 203 8.19 13.50 -15.67
CA ALA A 203 7.98 14.94 -15.58
C ALA A 203 6.74 15.32 -14.74
N HIS A 204 5.62 14.59 -14.86
CA HIS A 204 4.42 14.84 -14.04
C HIS A 204 4.70 14.64 -12.56
N ILE A 205 5.45 13.59 -12.21
CA ILE A 205 5.82 13.26 -10.84
C ILE A 205 6.78 14.32 -10.28
N GLN A 206 7.78 14.73 -11.06
CA GLN A 206 8.72 15.79 -10.67
C GLN A 206 8.01 17.12 -10.44
N LEU A 207 7.08 17.51 -11.33
CA LEU A 207 6.27 18.72 -11.17
C LEU A 207 5.46 18.66 -9.87
N ALA A 208 4.78 17.55 -9.60
CA ALA A 208 3.96 17.38 -8.40
C ALA A 208 4.78 17.43 -7.10
N ILE A 209 5.91 16.73 -7.04
CA ILE A 209 6.82 16.74 -5.88
C ILE A 209 7.36 18.14 -5.63
N ASN A 210 7.87 18.81 -6.68
CA ASN A 210 8.45 20.14 -6.53
C ASN A 210 7.38 21.16 -6.11
N PHE A 211 6.18 21.08 -6.69
CA PHE A 211 5.05 21.93 -6.32
C PHE A 211 4.62 21.73 -4.86
N ALA A 212 4.37 20.49 -4.45
CA ALA A 212 3.95 20.18 -3.08
C ALA A 212 5.01 20.56 -2.05
N ARG A 213 6.30 20.36 -2.36
CA ARG A 213 7.42 20.80 -1.51
C ARG A 213 7.44 22.31 -1.36
N THR A 214 7.29 23.07 -2.45
CA THR A 214 7.33 24.53 -2.44
C THR A 214 6.19 25.12 -1.60
N PHE A 215 4.97 24.62 -1.75
CA PHE A 215 3.80 25.11 -1.04
C PHE A 215 3.53 24.42 0.30
N ASN A 216 4.42 23.53 0.76
CA ASN A 216 4.23 22.74 1.97
C ASN A 216 2.88 21.99 1.98
N MET A 217 2.45 21.49 0.83
CA MET A 217 1.22 20.73 0.69
C MET A 217 1.42 19.30 1.18
N ARG A 218 0.34 18.69 1.67
CA ARG A 218 0.30 17.23 1.88
C ARG A 218 0.37 16.55 0.51
N LEU A 219 1.40 15.73 0.30
CA LEU A 219 1.54 14.92 -0.91
C LEU A 219 1.10 13.49 -0.59
N VAL A 220 0.11 12.99 -1.33
CA VAL A 220 -0.37 11.61 -1.26
C VAL A 220 0.12 10.87 -2.51
N ILE A 221 0.45 9.59 -2.36
CA ILE A 221 0.79 8.73 -3.50
C ILE A 221 -0.23 7.59 -3.51
N LYS A 222 -0.99 7.50 -4.60
CA LYS A 222 -1.96 6.43 -4.81
C LYS A 222 -1.55 5.60 -6.02
N ASN A 223 -1.49 4.30 -5.81
CA ASN A 223 -1.49 3.33 -6.92
C ASN A 223 -2.94 2.90 -7.17
N THR A 224 -3.37 1.84 -6.50
CA THR A 224 -4.72 1.27 -6.62
C THR A 224 -5.68 1.78 -5.55
N GLY A 225 -5.16 2.19 -4.38
CA GLY A 225 -5.99 2.56 -3.23
C GLY A 225 -6.30 1.40 -2.27
N HIS A 226 -5.57 0.29 -2.39
CA HIS A 226 -5.75 -0.95 -1.61
C HIS A 226 -5.30 -0.88 -0.13
N ASP A 227 -4.69 0.24 0.30
CA ASP A 227 -4.01 0.30 1.59
C ASP A 227 -4.98 0.19 2.78
N PHE A 228 -4.75 -0.82 3.62
CA PHE A 228 -5.59 -1.13 4.78
C PHE A 228 -5.46 -0.16 5.96
N ALA A 229 -4.56 0.82 5.91
CA ALA A 229 -4.37 1.82 6.97
C ALA A 229 -4.55 3.26 6.46
N GLY A 230 -5.07 3.44 5.24
CA GLY A 230 -5.34 4.75 4.66
C GLY A 230 -4.10 5.50 4.14
N LYS A 231 -2.94 4.87 3.99
CA LYS A 231 -1.69 5.53 3.57
C LYS A 231 -1.76 6.20 2.18
N SER A 232 -2.75 5.85 1.36
CA SER A 232 -3.00 6.44 0.04
C SER A 232 -4.18 7.43 0.01
N ALA A 233 -4.65 7.90 1.18
CA ALA A 233 -5.69 8.92 1.33
C ALA A 233 -5.16 10.15 2.09
N GLY A 234 -5.88 11.27 2.00
CA GLY A 234 -5.50 12.48 2.72
C GLY A 234 -6.29 13.71 2.34
N ALA A 235 -6.96 14.30 3.32
CA ALA A 235 -7.67 15.56 3.16
C ALA A 235 -6.72 16.70 2.73
N GLY A 236 -7.19 17.53 1.81
CA GLY A 236 -6.44 18.70 1.30
C GLY A 236 -5.17 18.37 0.52
N ALA A 237 -4.93 17.10 0.19
CA ALA A 237 -3.70 16.67 -0.45
C ALA A 237 -3.67 16.95 -1.97
N LEU A 238 -2.45 17.09 -2.50
CA LEU A 238 -2.18 16.78 -3.91
C LEU A 238 -1.83 15.29 -3.99
N SER A 239 -2.56 14.52 -4.79
CA SER A 239 -2.29 13.09 -5.00
C SER A 239 -1.50 12.86 -6.29
N ILE A 240 -0.48 12.01 -6.25
CA ILE A 240 0.16 11.46 -7.45
C ILE A 240 -0.44 10.08 -7.67
N TRP A 241 -1.10 9.90 -8.81
CA TRP A 241 -1.75 8.64 -9.18
C TRP A 241 -0.89 7.89 -10.20
N THR A 242 -0.26 6.80 -9.77
CA THR A 242 0.72 6.04 -10.57
C THR A 242 0.09 4.91 -11.39
N HIS A 243 -1.22 4.71 -11.28
CA HIS A 243 -1.95 3.58 -11.86
C HIS A 243 -1.70 3.37 -13.36
N TYR A 244 -1.51 4.44 -14.14
CA TYR A 244 -1.30 4.33 -15.60
C TYR A 244 0.16 4.14 -16.03
N LEU A 245 1.09 3.93 -15.09
CA LEU A 245 2.44 3.47 -15.40
C LEU A 245 2.43 1.95 -15.64
N LYS A 246 1.92 1.55 -16.80
CA LYS A 246 1.57 0.16 -17.17
C LYS A 246 2.61 -0.60 -18.01
N GLY A 247 3.83 -0.09 -18.16
CA GLY A 247 4.85 -0.76 -18.97
C GLY A 247 5.17 -2.16 -18.42
N ILE A 248 5.23 -3.18 -19.28
CA ILE A 248 5.69 -4.53 -18.93
C ILE A 248 6.68 -4.98 -19.99
N SER A 249 7.86 -5.42 -19.59
CA SER A 249 8.90 -5.91 -20.49
C SER A 249 9.56 -7.15 -19.90
N TYR A 250 9.47 -8.26 -20.62
CA TYR A 250 10.21 -9.47 -20.30
C TYR A 250 11.68 -9.35 -20.69
N LEU A 251 12.57 -9.70 -19.76
CA LEU A 251 14.02 -9.65 -19.91
C LEU A 251 14.55 -11.08 -19.81
N SER A 252 14.72 -11.75 -20.95
CA SER A 252 15.09 -13.17 -20.99
C SER A 252 16.52 -13.46 -20.47
N ASN A 253 17.38 -12.43 -20.45
CA ASN A 253 18.79 -12.53 -20.06
C ASN A 253 19.21 -11.28 -19.26
N TYR A 254 18.56 -11.03 -18.12
CA TYR A 254 18.99 -9.99 -17.19
C TYR A 254 20.34 -10.37 -16.57
N ASN A 255 21.20 -9.37 -16.35
CA ASN A 255 22.51 -9.58 -15.77
C ASN A 255 22.93 -8.39 -14.91
N SER A 256 23.20 -8.66 -13.63
CA SER A 256 23.80 -7.72 -12.66
C SER A 256 24.93 -8.41 -11.89
N SER A 257 25.51 -7.74 -10.90
CA SER A 257 26.55 -8.35 -10.04
C SER A 257 26.01 -9.44 -9.11
N THR A 258 24.71 -9.46 -8.85
CA THR A 258 24.05 -10.35 -7.89
C THR A 258 23.06 -11.33 -8.52
N TYR A 259 22.71 -11.16 -9.81
CA TYR A 259 21.75 -12.04 -10.47
C TYR A 259 21.97 -12.11 -11.98
N THR A 260 21.90 -13.33 -12.52
CA THR A 260 21.81 -13.59 -13.96
C THR A 260 20.65 -14.53 -14.21
N GLY A 261 19.70 -14.13 -15.04
CA GLY A 261 18.51 -14.94 -15.27
C GLY A 261 17.38 -14.21 -16.00
N LYS A 262 16.18 -14.75 -15.89
CA LYS A 262 14.98 -14.16 -16.46
C LYS A 262 14.41 -13.13 -15.48
N ALA A 263 13.87 -12.03 -16.00
CA ALA A 263 13.27 -10.99 -15.19
C ALA A 263 12.13 -10.29 -15.94
N PHE A 264 11.35 -9.49 -15.22
CA PHE A 264 10.45 -8.51 -15.80
C PHE A 264 10.82 -7.13 -15.29
N LYS A 265 10.88 -6.14 -16.20
CA LYS A 265 10.73 -4.73 -15.83
C LYS A 265 9.26 -4.37 -15.95
N ILE A 266 8.69 -3.78 -14.91
CA ILE A 266 7.27 -3.41 -14.82
C ILE A 266 7.12 -1.98 -14.29
N GLY A 267 6.16 -1.24 -14.82
CA GLY A 267 5.78 0.06 -14.30
C GLY A 267 5.08 -0.06 -12.95
N SER A 268 5.13 1.00 -12.13
CA SER A 268 4.58 0.96 -10.77
C SER A 268 3.06 0.81 -10.73
N GLY A 269 2.37 1.09 -11.83
CA GLY A 269 0.92 0.93 -11.97
C GLY A 269 0.47 -0.50 -12.31
N VAL A 270 1.39 -1.43 -12.55
CA VAL A 270 1.05 -2.83 -12.88
C VAL A 270 0.45 -3.53 -11.65
N GLN A 271 -0.68 -4.21 -11.83
CA GLN A 271 -1.36 -5.03 -10.82
C GLN A 271 -0.97 -6.52 -10.91
N SER A 272 -1.28 -7.30 -9.87
CA SER A 272 -0.98 -8.74 -9.80
C SER A 272 -1.50 -9.51 -11.02
N TYR A 273 -2.77 -9.30 -11.40
CA TYR A 273 -3.36 -10.01 -12.54
C TYR A 273 -2.63 -9.77 -13.87
N GLU A 274 -2.13 -8.55 -14.09
CA GLU A 274 -1.42 -8.17 -15.32
C GLU A 274 -0.05 -8.86 -15.39
N ILE A 275 0.71 -8.87 -14.29
CA ILE A 275 2.05 -9.47 -14.29
C ILE A 275 1.99 -11.00 -14.25
N TYR A 276 0.96 -11.59 -13.64
CA TYR A 276 0.77 -13.03 -13.71
C TYR A 276 0.39 -13.49 -15.12
N ALA A 277 -0.51 -12.79 -15.81
CA ALA A 277 -0.82 -13.07 -17.22
C ALA A 277 0.43 -12.94 -18.11
N ALA A 278 1.22 -11.87 -17.92
CA ALA A 278 2.46 -11.67 -18.68
C ALA A 278 3.53 -12.74 -18.38
N ALA A 279 3.57 -13.28 -17.15
CA ALA A 279 4.48 -14.36 -16.79
C ALA A 279 4.08 -15.69 -17.46
N ASP A 280 2.78 -15.98 -17.52
CA ASP A 280 2.24 -17.17 -18.18
C ASP A 280 2.55 -17.18 -19.69
N GLU A 281 2.40 -16.03 -20.38
CA GLU A 281 2.77 -15.86 -21.79
C GLU A 281 4.23 -16.21 -22.12
N HIS A 282 5.10 -16.21 -21.10
CA HIS A 282 6.53 -16.46 -21.22
C HIS A 282 6.98 -17.77 -20.56
N ASP A 283 6.05 -18.64 -20.13
CA ASP A 283 6.31 -19.90 -19.42
C ASP A 283 7.27 -19.70 -18.22
N VAL A 284 6.95 -18.70 -17.39
CA VAL A 284 7.70 -18.35 -16.18
C VAL A 284 6.77 -18.05 -15.02
N THR A 285 7.32 -18.05 -13.81
CA THR A 285 6.59 -17.75 -12.58
C THR A 285 7.15 -16.47 -11.95
N VAL A 286 6.28 -15.62 -11.41
CA VAL A 286 6.66 -14.42 -10.65
C VAL A 286 6.03 -14.49 -9.25
N ILE A 287 6.68 -13.87 -8.26
CA ILE A 287 6.19 -13.86 -6.88
C ILE A 287 5.35 -12.60 -6.70
N GLY A 288 4.05 -12.79 -6.53
CA GLY A 288 3.07 -11.73 -6.29
C GLY A 288 2.10 -12.09 -5.17
N GLY A 289 1.15 -11.20 -4.90
CA GLY A 289 0.16 -11.36 -3.84
C GLY A 289 -1.06 -12.17 -4.27
N GLU A 290 -1.90 -12.52 -3.30
CA GLU A 290 -3.19 -13.17 -3.57
C GLU A 290 -4.18 -12.24 -4.27
N GLY A 291 -4.16 -10.95 -3.92
CA GLY A 291 -5.12 -9.99 -4.46
C GLY A 291 -4.88 -9.68 -5.94
N GLU A 292 -5.90 -9.96 -6.77
CA GLU A 292 -5.98 -9.67 -8.19
C GLU A 292 -5.61 -8.22 -8.53
N THR A 293 -6.23 -7.25 -7.84
CA THR A 293 -6.10 -5.81 -8.15
C THR A 293 -5.05 -5.09 -7.31
N VAL A 294 -4.28 -5.82 -6.49
CA VAL A 294 -3.17 -5.26 -5.73
C VAL A 294 -2.11 -4.69 -6.68
N GLY A 295 -1.67 -3.46 -6.41
CA GLY A 295 -0.60 -2.82 -7.16
C GLY A 295 0.75 -3.45 -6.85
N PHE A 296 1.20 -4.36 -7.74
CA PHE A 296 2.37 -5.22 -7.55
C PHE A 296 3.63 -4.43 -7.19
N ALA A 297 3.96 -3.41 -7.99
CA ALA A 297 5.14 -2.56 -7.80
C ALA A 297 4.90 -1.33 -6.90
N GLY A 298 3.81 -1.34 -6.12
CA GLY A 298 3.45 -0.28 -5.18
C GLY A 298 3.78 -0.64 -3.72
N GLY A 299 2.81 -0.35 -2.83
CA GLY A 299 2.92 -0.63 -1.40
C GLY A 299 3.14 -2.10 -1.05
N TYR A 300 2.77 -3.03 -1.94
CA TYR A 300 2.97 -4.47 -1.79
C TYR A 300 4.46 -4.83 -1.69
N ILE A 301 5.23 -4.63 -2.77
CA ILE A 301 6.70 -4.81 -2.75
C ILE A 301 7.36 -3.90 -1.72
N ALA A 302 6.94 -2.63 -1.65
CA ALA A 302 7.57 -1.68 -0.73
C ALA A 302 7.40 -2.08 0.74
N GLY A 303 6.35 -2.83 1.10
CA GLY A 303 6.13 -3.33 2.46
C GLY A 303 6.70 -4.72 2.75
N GLY A 304 7.23 -5.43 1.76
CA GLY A 304 7.64 -6.83 1.86
C GLY A 304 6.91 -7.67 0.83
N GLY A 305 5.61 -7.90 1.06
CA GLY A 305 4.74 -8.64 0.14
C GLY A 305 4.84 -10.15 0.33
N HIS A 306 3.86 -10.73 1.03
CA HIS A 306 3.73 -12.18 1.15
C HIS A 306 3.08 -12.79 -0.08
N SER A 307 3.25 -14.09 -0.29
CA SER A 307 2.84 -14.78 -1.52
C SER A 307 2.52 -16.25 -1.25
N PRO A 308 1.63 -16.88 -2.04
CA PRO A 308 1.50 -18.34 -2.09
C PRO A 308 2.81 -19.06 -2.44
N LEU A 309 3.79 -18.36 -2.99
CA LEU A 309 5.13 -18.87 -3.31
C LEU A 309 6.20 -18.46 -2.29
N GLY A 310 5.80 -17.79 -1.21
CA GLY A 310 6.70 -17.22 -0.20
C GLY A 310 7.60 -18.26 0.45
N SER A 311 7.05 -19.44 0.77
CA SER A 311 7.77 -20.55 1.39
C SER A 311 8.91 -21.11 0.53
N ILE A 312 8.87 -20.86 -0.79
CA ILE A 312 9.84 -21.36 -1.76
C ILE A 312 10.83 -20.26 -2.15
N TYR A 313 10.34 -19.05 -2.45
CA TYR A 313 11.17 -17.99 -3.05
C TYR A 313 11.38 -16.76 -2.16
N GLY A 314 10.75 -16.69 -0.99
CA GLY A 314 10.77 -15.53 -0.10
C GLY A 314 9.73 -14.46 -0.47
N LEU A 315 9.88 -13.27 0.11
CA LEU A 315 8.96 -12.14 -0.09
C LEU A 315 9.09 -11.55 -1.51
N ALA A 316 8.08 -10.79 -1.93
CA ALA A 316 8.13 -10.04 -3.19
C ALA A 316 9.27 -9.00 -3.21
N ALA A 317 9.52 -8.34 -2.09
CA ALA A 317 10.66 -7.43 -1.90
C ALA A 317 12.02 -8.12 -2.11
N ASP A 318 12.10 -9.43 -1.86
CA ASP A 318 13.33 -10.20 -2.04
C ASP A 318 13.63 -10.41 -3.53
N GLN A 319 12.62 -10.36 -4.40
CA GLN A 319 12.74 -10.59 -5.85
C GLN A 319 13.24 -9.37 -6.64
N VAL A 320 13.30 -8.19 -6.03
CA VAL A 320 13.62 -6.96 -6.74
C VAL A 320 15.09 -6.89 -7.08
N LEU A 321 15.39 -6.53 -8.34
CA LEU A 321 16.71 -6.40 -8.92
C LEU A 321 17.13 -4.94 -9.15
N ALA A 322 16.17 -4.06 -9.46
CA ALA A 322 16.38 -2.63 -9.66
C ALA A 322 15.06 -1.86 -9.53
N MET A 323 15.13 -0.56 -9.22
CA MET A 323 13.97 0.34 -9.25
C MET A 323 14.33 1.72 -9.79
N GLU A 324 13.39 2.34 -10.50
CA GLU A 324 13.46 3.75 -10.92
C GLU A 324 12.52 4.59 -10.05
N VAL A 325 13.05 5.67 -9.46
CA VAL A 325 12.34 6.44 -8.41
C VAL A 325 12.58 7.94 -8.57
N VAL A 326 11.56 8.76 -8.29
CA VAL A 326 11.70 10.21 -8.12
C VAL A 326 11.77 10.55 -6.63
N THR A 327 12.87 11.17 -6.19
CA THR A 327 13.13 11.52 -4.78
C THR A 327 12.54 12.88 -4.39
N ALA A 328 12.57 13.20 -3.09
CA ALA A 328 11.93 14.40 -2.56
C ALA A 328 12.56 15.71 -3.06
N ASP A 329 13.76 15.66 -3.64
CA ASP A 329 14.43 16.77 -4.30
C ASP A 329 14.05 16.92 -5.79
N GLY A 330 13.16 16.04 -6.29
CA GLY A 330 12.67 16.00 -7.66
C GLY A 330 13.58 15.27 -8.65
N LYS A 331 14.66 14.64 -8.21
CA LYS A 331 15.57 13.91 -9.12
C LYS A 331 15.04 12.52 -9.43
N PHE A 332 15.20 12.10 -10.68
CA PHE A 332 14.92 10.73 -11.13
C PHE A 332 16.17 9.87 -11.02
N LEU A 333 16.11 8.81 -10.23
CA LEU A 333 17.25 7.96 -9.87
C LEU A 333 16.95 6.49 -10.18
N SER A 334 17.95 5.80 -10.73
CA SER A 334 17.98 4.34 -10.76
C SER A 334 18.65 3.80 -9.51
N THR A 335 18.10 2.74 -8.94
CA THR A 335 18.58 2.09 -7.72
C THR A 335 18.74 0.59 -7.94
N SER A 336 19.84 0.02 -7.46
CA SER A 336 20.18 -1.41 -7.50
C SER A 336 21.24 -1.71 -6.42
N GLU A 337 21.74 -2.94 -6.36
CA GLU A 337 22.87 -3.29 -5.49
C GLU A 337 24.14 -2.48 -5.81
N GLU A 338 24.31 -2.05 -7.06
CA GLU A 338 25.49 -1.32 -7.54
C GLU A 338 25.31 0.21 -7.55
N LYS A 339 24.07 0.71 -7.46
CA LYS A 339 23.76 2.14 -7.66
C LYS A 339 22.72 2.59 -6.63
N ASN A 340 23.04 3.64 -5.85
CA ASN A 340 22.15 4.15 -4.80
C ASN A 340 21.65 3.03 -3.86
N SER A 341 22.56 2.13 -3.46
CA SER A 341 22.20 0.85 -2.83
C SER A 341 21.58 0.99 -1.44
N ASP A 342 21.83 2.09 -0.74
CA ASP A 342 21.14 2.41 0.50
C ASP A 342 19.66 2.74 0.27
N LEU A 343 19.34 3.53 -0.76
CA LEU A 343 17.97 3.78 -1.18
C LEU A 343 17.30 2.50 -1.71
N PHE A 344 18.03 1.70 -2.50
CA PHE A 344 17.54 0.41 -2.99
C PHE A 344 17.13 -0.53 -1.85
N TRP A 345 17.98 -0.64 -0.82
CA TRP A 345 17.70 -1.42 0.39
C TRP A 345 16.44 -0.92 1.10
N ALA A 346 16.28 0.40 1.24
CA ALA A 346 15.11 1.02 1.89
C ALA A 346 13.80 0.84 1.10
N LEU A 347 13.85 0.88 -0.23
CA LEU A 347 12.66 0.70 -1.08
C LEU A 347 12.14 -0.76 -1.07
N ARG A 348 12.96 -1.72 -0.67
CA ARG A 348 12.62 -3.15 -0.57
C ARG A 348 12.24 -3.52 0.86
N GLY A 349 11.02 -3.19 1.27
CA GLY A 349 10.46 -3.54 2.58
C GLY A 349 10.37 -2.39 3.61
N GLY A 350 10.91 -1.21 3.30
CA GLY A 350 10.88 -0.04 4.19
C GLY A 350 9.55 0.74 4.19
N GLY A 351 8.56 0.31 3.41
CA GLY A 351 7.25 0.93 3.27
C GLY A 351 7.13 1.87 2.08
N GLY A 352 5.96 1.87 1.45
CA GLY A 352 5.63 2.80 0.37
C GLY A 352 5.45 4.24 0.87
N SER A 353 5.42 5.20 -0.08
CA SER A 353 5.08 6.60 0.19
C SER A 353 5.98 7.34 1.18
N THR A 354 7.23 6.90 1.37
CA THR A 354 8.18 7.56 2.29
C THR A 354 9.54 7.93 1.69
N PHE A 355 10.12 7.11 0.81
CA PHE A 355 11.46 7.39 0.25
C PHE A 355 11.44 8.10 -1.11
N GLY A 356 10.34 7.98 -1.86
CA GLY A 356 10.20 8.50 -3.22
C GLY A 356 8.99 7.93 -3.93
N VAL A 357 8.75 8.40 -5.15
CA VAL A 357 7.71 7.87 -6.04
C VAL A 357 8.36 6.90 -7.02
N VAL A 358 8.13 5.60 -6.83
CA VAL A 358 8.62 4.55 -7.74
C VAL A 358 7.83 4.60 -9.05
N THR A 359 8.55 4.50 -10.17
CA THR A 359 7.98 4.54 -11.53
C THR A 359 8.05 3.19 -12.22
N SER A 360 9.09 2.40 -11.93
CA SER A 360 9.20 1.01 -12.36
C SER A 360 10.08 0.19 -11.42
N VAL A 361 9.91 -1.12 -11.48
CA VAL A 361 10.65 -2.13 -10.73
C VAL A 361 11.08 -3.22 -11.71
N THR A 362 12.28 -3.75 -11.54
CA THR A 362 12.72 -4.99 -12.19
C THR A 362 12.71 -6.11 -11.17
N VAL A 363 12.01 -7.21 -11.46
CA VAL A 363 11.86 -8.38 -10.58
C VAL A 363 12.29 -9.66 -11.27
N LYS A 364 12.77 -10.63 -10.49
CA LYS A 364 13.10 -11.98 -10.98
C LYS A 364 11.90 -12.69 -11.58
N ALA A 365 12.15 -13.52 -12.58
CA ALA A 365 11.22 -14.49 -13.12
C ALA A 365 11.82 -15.90 -12.98
N TRP A 366 11.04 -16.80 -12.41
CA TRP A 366 11.45 -18.16 -12.07
C TRP A 366 10.97 -19.15 -13.14
N PRO A 367 11.52 -20.37 -13.19
CA PRO A 367 10.95 -21.43 -14.00
C PRO A 367 9.45 -21.61 -13.74
N LYS A 368 8.71 -21.98 -14.79
CA LYS A 368 7.31 -22.41 -14.68
C LYS A 368 7.20 -23.54 -13.66
N ILE A 369 6.23 -23.43 -12.76
CA ILE A 369 5.85 -24.49 -11.82
C ILE A 369 4.34 -24.73 -11.92
N GLY A 370 3.91 -25.96 -11.72
CA GLY A 370 2.51 -26.28 -11.47
C GLY A 370 2.15 -26.13 -9.99
N ALA A 371 0.88 -26.36 -9.64
CA ALA A 371 0.43 -26.38 -8.25
C ALA A 371 -0.77 -27.33 -8.09
N THR A 372 -0.88 -27.93 -6.91
CA THR A 372 -2.11 -28.62 -6.49
C THR A 372 -2.84 -27.74 -5.48
N VAL A 373 -4.15 -27.58 -5.66
CA VAL A 373 -4.99 -26.72 -4.82
C VAL A 373 -6.16 -27.53 -4.26
N SER A 374 -6.46 -27.35 -2.98
CA SER A 374 -7.67 -27.86 -2.36
C SER A 374 -8.36 -26.81 -1.50
N SER A 375 -9.64 -27.03 -1.21
CA SER A 375 -10.43 -26.21 -0.30
C SER A 375 -11.37 -27.11 0.49
N PHE A 376 -11.56 -26.79 1.77
CA PHE A 376 -12.35 -27.59 2.69
C PHE A 376 -12.83 -26.72 3.85
N THR A 377 -13.96 -27.11 4.44
CA THR A 377 -14.58 -26.38 5.54
C THR A 377 -15.16 -27.36 6.53
N PHE A 378 -15.18 -27.00 7.81
CA PHE A 378 -16.01 -27.66 8.81
C PHE A 378 -16.49 -26.64 9.82
N THR A 379 -17.58 -26.98 10.48
CA THR A 379 -18.27 -26.14 11.46
C THR A 379 -18.53 -26.94 12.72
N THR A 380 -18.99 -26.25 13.77
CA THR A 380 -19.44 -26.92 14.99
C THR A 380 -20.59 -27.92 14.74
N SER A 381 -21.41 -27.75 13.69
CA SER A 381 -22.43 -28.74 13.36
C SER A 381 -21.84 -30.05 12.83
N ASP A 382 -20.70 -29.99 12.15
CA ASP A 382 -20.00 -31.19 11.64
C ASP A 382 -19.28 -31.92 12.78
N THR A 383 -18.78 -31.17 13.77
CA THR A 383 -18.04 -31.73 14.92
C THR A 383 -18.93 -32.10 16.11
N GLY A 384 -20.19 -31.68 16.10
CA GLY A 384 -21.19 -31.91 17.15
C GLY A 384 -21.03 -31.06 18.42
N THR A 385 -19.81 -30.69 18.80
CA THR A 385 -19.55 -29.76 19.91
C THR A 385 -18.39 -28.80 19.62
N SER A 386 -18.34 -27.68 20.34
CA SER A 386 -17.27 -26.69 20.23
C SER A 386 -15.92 -27.23 20.73
N GLU A 387 -15.91 -28.14 21.70
CA GLU A 387 -14.69 -28.79 22.16
C GLU A 387 -14.05 -29.63 21.06
N VAL A 388 -14.87 -30.41 20.32
CA VAL A 388 -14.38 -31.22 19.19
C VAL A 388 -13.93 -30.32 18.04
N PHE A 389 -14.64 -29.21 17.77
CA PHE A 389 -14.21 -28.19 16.80
C PHE A 389 -12.82 -27.65 17.11
N TRP A 390 -12.60 -27.21 18.35
CA TRP A 390 -11.30 -26.67 18.75
C TRP A 390 -10.21 -27.73 18.81
N GLN A 391 -10.54 -28.99 19.11
CA GLN A 391 -9.59 -30.09 19.02
C GLN A 391 -9.17 -30.36 17.57
N ALA A 392 -10.10 -30.34 16.61
CA ALA A 392 -9.82 -30.46 15.18
C ALA A 392 -8.92 -29.32 14.67
N MET A 393 -9.20 -28.09 15.09
CA MET A 393 -8.36 -26.91 14.82
C MET A 393 -6.97 -27.04 15.43
N TYR A 394 -6.86 -27.58 16.65
CA TYR A 394 -5.58 -27.81 17.30
C TYR A 394 -4.74 -28.86 16.55
N TYR A 395 -5.35 -29.91 16.01
CA TYR A 395 -4.62 -30.85 15.15
C TYR A 395 -4.12 -30.19 13.87
N PHE A 396 -4.92 -29.36 13.20
CA PHE A 396 -4.39 -28.59 12.05
C PHE A 396 -3.20 -27.70 12.47
N TRP A 397 -3.30 -27.06 13.65
CA TRP A 397 -2.27 -26.20 14.22
C TRP A 397 -0.93 -26.89 14.46
N THR A 398 -0.90 -28.18 14.82
CA THR A 398 0.35 -28.92 15.07
C THR A 398 1.16 -29.18 13.80
N HIS A 399 0.54 -29.11 12.61
CA HIS A 399 1.20 -29.39 11.32
C HIS A 399 1.75 -28.15 10.60
N PHE A 400 1.63 -26.95 11.19
CA PHE A 400 1.99 -25.68 10.52
C PHE A 400 3.44 -25.64 10.02
N THR A 401 4.39 -26.14 10.80
CA THR A 401 5.80 -26.18 10.39
C THR A 401 6.00 -27.17 9.25
N THR A 402 5.36 -28.35 9.32
CA THR A 402 5.38 -29.37 8.25
C THR A 402 4.88 -28.80 6.92
N PHE A 403 3.73 -28.12 6.93
CA PHE A 403 3.15 -27.54 5.72
C PHE A 403 4.01 -26.41 5.14
N ALA A 404 4.47 -25.48 5.99
CA ALA A 404 5.35 -24.40 5.57
C ALA A 404 6.70 -24.91 5.03
N ASP A 405 7.27 -25.96 5.63
CA ASP A 405 8.53 -26.56 5.18
C ASP A 405 8.39 -27.37 3.89
N ALA A 406 7.21 -27.94 3.63
CA ALA A 406 6.89 -28.54 2.35
C ALA A 406 6.73 -27.49 1.23
N GLY A 407 6.61 -26.21 1.56
CA GLY A 407 6.41 -25.13 0.61
C GLY A 407 4.95 -24.78 0.36
N ALA A 408 4.01 -25.37 1.12
CA ALA A 408 2.60 -25.06 1.02
C ALA A 408 2.28 -23.66 1.58
N TYR A 409 1.13 -23.14 1.16
CA TYR A 409 0.53 -21.91 1.63
C TYR A 409 -0.92 -22.21 2.00
N ALA A 410 -1.23 -22.14 3.29
CA ALA A 410 -2.58 -22.37 3.78
C ALA A 410 -3.25 -21.02 4.10
N TYR A 411 -4.28 -20.66 3.33
CA TYR A 411 -5.11 -19.49 3.56
C TYR A 411 -6.45 -19.90 4.14
N PHE A 412 -6.67 -19.57 5.41
CA PHE A 412 -7.84 -20.01 6.14
C PHE A 412 -8.44 -18.93 7.01
N ARG A 413 -9.73 -19.11 7.33
CA ARG A 413 -10.49 -18.21 8.19
C ARG A 413 -11.19 -19.00 9.30
N ALA A 414 -11.24 -18.41 10.48
CA ALA A 414 -12.03 -18.89 11.60
C ALA A 414 -12.81 -17.73 12.22
N TYR A 415 -14.09 -17.93 12.50
CA TYR A 415 -14.95 -16.93 13.13
C TYR A 415 -16.16 -17.58 13.78
N ALA A 416 -16.76 -16.89 14.76
CA ALA A 416 -17.99 -17.32 15.39
C ALA A 416 -19.19 -17.11 14.43
N ILE A 417 -20.07 -18.10 14.36
CA ILE A 417 -21.32 -18.08 13.59
C ILE A 417 -22.57 -18.13 14.48
N GLY A 418 -22.38 -18.29 15.79
CA GLY A 418 -23.42 -18.35 16.81
C GLY A 418 -22.80 -18.41 18.20
N GLU A 419 -23.63 -18.53 19.23
CA GLU A 419 -23.16 -18.76 20.60
C GLU A 419 -22.56 -20.18 20.69
N ASP A 420 -21.27 -20.27 21.00
CA ASP A 420 -20.50 -21.53 20.98
C ASP A 420 -20.51 -22.28 19.63
N GLU A 421 -20.76 -21.57 18.53
CA GLU A 421 -20.74 -22.11 17.17
C GLU A 421 -19.69 -21.39 16.32
N TYR A 422 -18.87 -22.17 15.62
CA TYR A 422 -17.69 -21.70 14.91
C TYR A 422 -17.61 -22.27 13.50
N TYR A 423 -17.01 -21.48 12.61
CA TYR A 423 -16.67 -21.87 11.24
C TYR A 423 -15.16 -21.95 11.09
N PHE A 424 -14.68 -22.97 10.38
CA PHE A 424 -13.35 -23.01 9.80
C PHE A 424 -13.46 -23.25 8.29
N GLY A 425 -12.74 -22.45 7.51
CA GLY A 425 -12.66 -22.63 6.07
C GLY A 425 -11.29 -22.37 5.51
N MET A 426 -10.82 -23.32 4.70
CA MET A 426 -9.58 -23.28 3.93
C MET A 426 -9.88 -22.93 2.48
N THR A 427 -9.46 -21.75 2.03
CA THR A 427 -9.75 -21.23 0.69
C THR A 427 -8.58 -20.37 0.20
N PRO A 428 -7.47 -20.96 -0.30
CA PRO A 428 -7.19 -22.40 -0.43
C PRO A 428 -6.09 -22.95 0.50
N PHE A 429 -5.92 -24.27 0.49
CA PHE A 429 -4.64 -24.93 0.74
C PHE A 429 -3.91 -25.04 -0.61
N PHE A 430 -2.89 -24.23 -0.80
CA PHE A 430 -2.15 -24.10 -2.05
C PHE A 430 -0.80 -24.81 -1.91
N ALA A 431 -0.54 -25.82 -2.76
CA ALA A 431 0.67 -26.62 -2.74
C ALA A 431 1.45 -26.45 -4.06
N PRO A 432 2.34 -25.44 -4.15
CA PRO A 432 3.12 -25.22 -5.35
C PRO A 432 4.13 -26.35 -5.58
N ASN A 433 4.37 -26.69 -6.84
CA ASN A 433 5.32 -27.71 -7.27
C ASN A 433 5.06 -29.12 -6.69
N MET A 434 3.82 -29.41 -6.31
CA MET A 434 3.39 -30.73 -5.84
C MET A 434 2.37 -31.35 -6.79
N SER A 435 2.51 -32.65 -7.04
CA SER A 435 1.47 -33.48 -7.62
C SER A 435 0.31 -33.71 -6.63
N LYS A 436 -0.80 -34.25 -7.14
CA LYS A 436 -1.95 -34.62 -6.30
C LYS A 436 -1.57 -35.64 -5.22
N ASP A 437 -0.75 -36.64 -5.55
CA ASP A 437 -0.34 -37.67 -4.59
C ASP A 437 0.54 -37.08 -3.47
N GLU A 438 1.44 -36.15 -3.79
CA GLU A 438 2.28 -35.45 -2.80
C GLU A 438 1.44 -34.54 -1.89
N HIS A 439 0.50 -33.79 -2.47
CA HIS A 439 -0.47 -32.98 -1.73
C HIS A 439 -1.31 -33.84 -0.78
N ASP A 440 -1.89 -34.93 -1.28
CA ASP A 440 -2.78 -35.80 -0.50
C ASP A 440 -1.98 -36.50 0.63
N SER A 441 -0.73 -36.91 0.36
CA SER A 441 0.18 -37.45 1.38
C SER A 441 0.58 -36.42 2.44
N LEU A 442 0.65 -35.14 2.09
CA LEU A 442 0.99 -34.06 3.03
C LEU A 442 -0.15 -33.84 4.05
N LEU A 443 -1.41 -33.94 3.61
CA LEU A 443 -2.59 -33.75 4.46
C LEU A 443 -3.04 -35.02 5.19
N GLU A 444 -2.64 -36.20 4.72
CA GLU A 444 -3.07 -37.50 5.27
C GLU A 444 -2.92 -37.62 6.80
N PRO A 445 -1.79 -37.23 7.44
CA PRO A 445 -1.65 -37.35 8.89
C PRO A 445 -2.73 -36.57 9.66
N TRP A 446 -3.03 -35.35 9.22
CA TRP A 446 -4.07 -34.51 9.82
C TRP A 446 -5.47 -35.07 9.57
N LEU A 447 -5.74 -35.60 8.37
CA LEU A 447 -7.02 -36.22 8.03
C LEU A 447 -7.31 -37.47 8.89
N LEU A 448 -6.28 -38.25 9.23
CA LEU A 448 -6.42 -39.39 10.14
C LEU A 448 -6.79 -38.94 11.57
N GLU A 449 -6.17 -37.85 12.05
CA GLU A 449 -6.51 -37.26 13.36
C GLU A 449 -7.95 -36.73 13.40
N LEU A 450 -8.46 -36.19 12.29
CA LEU A 450 -9.86 -35.79 12.17
C LEU A 450 -10.82 -36.98 12.15
N ALA A 451 -10.46 -38.06 11.45
CA ALA A 451 -11.26 -39.28 11.40
C ALA A 451 -11.41 -39.92 12.80
N ASP A 452 -10.37 -39.86 13.64
CA ASP A 452 -10.42 -40.30 15.04
C ASP A 452 -11.39 -39.46 15.91
N LEU A 453 -11.66 -38.21 15.52
CA LEU A 453 -12.69 -37.36 16.12
C LEU A 453 -14.10 -37.59 15.51
N GLY A 454 -14.22 -38.48 14.52
CA GLY A 454 -15.46 -38.72 13.78
C GLY A 454 -15.78 -37.66 12.72
N ILE A 455 -14.78 -36.87 12.29
CA ILE A 455 -14.91 -35.85 11.25
C ILE A 455 -14.37 -36.43 9.93
N GLU A 456 -15.23 -36.53 8.93
CA GLU A 456 -14.85 -36.98 7.59
C GLU A 456 -14.84 -35.77 6.62
N LEU A 457 -13.66 -35.39 6.13
CA LEU A 457 -13.51 -34.36 5.10
C LEU A 457 -13.14 -34.99 3.76
N ASP A 458 -13.93 -34.72 2.74
CA ASP A 458 -13.59 -35.06 1.35
C ASP A 458 -12.80 -33.90 0.71
N ILE A 459 -11.48 -34.06 0.62
CA ILE A 459 -10.59 -33.04 0.05
C ILE A 459 -10.37 -33.33 -1.44
N ASN A 460 -11.19 -32.69 -2.28
CA ASN A 460 -11.00 -32.78 -3.72
C ASN A 460 -9.93 -31.80 -4.22
N ALA A 461 -8.67 -32.25 -4.25
CA ALA A 461 -7.57 -31.46 -4.78
C ALA A 461 -7.48 -31.49 -6.32
N THR A 462 -7.21 -30.34 -6.93
CA THR A 462 -7.02 -30.16 -8.38
C THR A 462 -5.58 -29.78 -8.68
N TYR A 463 -4.96 -30.47 -9.64
CA TYR A 463 -3.63 -30.13 -10.14
C TYR A 463 -3.73 -29.24 -11.39
N TYR A 464 -2.88 -28.22 -11.44
CA TYR A 464 -2.66 -27.33 -12.57
C TYR A 464 -1.18 -27.41 -12.98
N ASP A 465 -0.90 -27.40 -14.28
CA ASP A 465 0.46 -27.52 -14.82
C ASP A 465 1.24 -26.19 -14.84
N ASN A 466 0.59 -25.11 -14.43
CA ASN A 466 1.16 -23.78 -14.31
C ASN A 466 0.57 -23.02 -13.11
N TYR A 467 1.30 -21.99 -12.65
CA TYR A 467 0.91 -21.22 -11.47
C TYR A 467 -0.31 -20.31 -11.73
N TYR A 468 -0.42 -19.71 -12.92
CA TYR A 468 -1.48 -18.76 -13.23
C TYR A 468 -2.87 -19.41 -13.19
N ASP A 469 -3.02 -20.56 -13.85
CA ASP A 469 -4.27 -21.33 -13.87
C ASP A 469 -4.63 -21.90 -12.49
N ALA A 470 -3.66 -22.13 -11.62
CA ALA A 470 -3.90 -22.48 -10.23
C ALA A 470 -4.35 -21.26 -9.41
N TRP A 471 -3.69 -20.12 -9.60
CA TRP A 471 -3.91 -18.89 -8.83
C TRP A 471 -5.29 -18.28 -9.11
N GLN A 472 -5.68 -18.15 -10.38
CA GLN A 472 -6.90 -17.44 -10.77
C GLN A 472 -8.20 -17.97 -10.11
N PRO A 473 -8.51 -19.28 -10.11
CA PRO A 473 -9.69 -19.79 -9.42
C PRO A 473 -9.52 -19.84 -7.89
N SER A 474 -8.28 -19.80 -7.39
CA SER A 474 -7.97 -19.89 -5.96
C SER A 474 -8.14 -18.57 -5.21
N PHE A 475 -7.91 -17.45 -5.90
CA PHE A 475 -7.92 -16.10 -5.33
C PHE A 475 -8.81 -15.20 -6.19
N PRO A 476 -10.14 -15.27 -6.01
CA PRO A 476 -11.07 -14.45 -6.77
C PRO A 476 -10.93 -12.96 -6.42
N LEU A 477 -11.45 -12.11 -7.30
CA LEU A 477 -11.52 -10.65 -7.12
C LEU A 477 -11.96 -10.25 -5.71
N GLU A 478 -11.24 -9.31 -5.11
CA GLU A 478 -11.44 -8.90 -3.73
C GLU A 478 -12.72 -8.07 -3.57
N THR A 479 -13.48 -8.34 -2.50
CA THR A 479 -14.58 -7.48 -2.06
C THR A 479 -14.02 -6.27 -1.31
N VAL A 480 -14.31 -5.07 -1.79
CA VAL A 480 -13.85 -3.80 -1.20
C VAL A 480 -14.99 -2.82 -0.94
N GLY A 481 -14.70 -1.53 -0.72
CA GLY A 481 -15.71 -0.47 -0.64
C GLY A 481 -16.50 -0.44 0.66
N LEU A 482 -16.15 -1.31 1.61
CA LEU A 482 -16.76 -1.36 2.93
C LEU A 482 -16.13 -0.28 3.84
N ASP A 483 -16.97 0.50 4.50
CA ASP A 483 -16.59 1.54 5.46
C ASP A 483 -16.73 1.10 6.93
N ALA A 484 -17.33 -0.08 7.15
CA ALA A 484 -17.70 -0.56 8.46
C ALA A 484 -16.74 -1.60 9.05
N GLY A 485 -15.45 -1.27 9.13
CA GLY A 485 -14.48 -2.13 9.81
C GLY A 485 -13.03 -1.66 9.76
N ARG A 486 -12.20 -2.34 10.55
CA ARG A 486 -10.73 -2.20 10.59
C ARG A 486 -10.07 -3.54 10.76
N ILE A 487 -8.84 -3.64 10.28
CA ILE A 487 -8.00 -4.83 10.45
C ILE A 487 -6.78 -4.53 11.30
N ALA A 488 -6.18 -5.59 11.82
CA ALA A 488 -4.87 -5.59 12.45
C ALA A 488 -4.17 -6.90 12.13
N SER A 489 -2.83 -6.92 12.06
CA SER A 489 -2.08 -8.14 11.78
C SER A 489 -0.92 -8.37 12.73
N ARG A 490 -0.44 -9.61 12.80
CA ARG A 490 0.74 -10.01 13.59
C ARG A 490 1.45 -11.18 12.93
N LEU A 491 2.77 -11.18 13.03
CA LEU A 491 3.62 -12.31 12.68
C LEU A 491 3.83 -13.22 13.90
N PHE A 492 3.83 -14.53 13.68
CA PHE A 492 4.08 -15.53 14.70
C PHE A 492 5.30 -16.37 14.31
N PRO A 493 6.37 -16.37 15.13
CA PRO A 493 7.62 -17.03 14.79
C PRO A 493 7.56 -18.54 14.97
N ARG A 494 8.39 -19.25 14.21
CA ARG A 494 8.55 -20.71 14.17
C ARG A 494 8.78 -21.31 15.56
N ASN A 495 9.56 -20.64 16.39
CA ASN A 495 9.88 -21.12 17.74
C ASN A 495 8.63 -21.34 18.63
N ARG A 496 7.47 -20.75 18.28
CA ARG A 496 6.21 -21.01 18.96
C ARG A 496 5.72 -22.43 18.72
N TRP A 497 6.06 -23.07 17.60
CA TRP A 497 5.69 -24.46 17.28
C TRP A 497 6.78 -25.48 17.68
N GLU A 498 8.01 -25.04 17.93
CA GLU A 498 9.10 -25.92 18.36
C GLU A 498 9.06 -26.24 19.86
N ASN A 499 8.19 -25.56 20.61
CA ASN A 499 7.97 -25.77 22.03
C ASN A 499 6.48 -25.95 22.32
N GLU A 500 6.10 -27.11 22.84
CA GLU A 500 4.70 -27.46 23.11
C GLU A 500 3.99 -26.46 24.04
N THR A 501 4.69 -25.91 25.04
CA THR A 501 4.11 -24.90 25.94
C THR A 501 3.79 -23.62 25.18
N LEU A 502 4.74 -23.13 24.38
CA LEU A 502 4.54 -21.91 23.57
C LEU A 502 3.47 -22.13 22.49
N MET A 503 3.40 -23.32 21.91
CA MET A 503 2.41 -23.67 20.89
C MET A 503 1.00 -23.60 21.49
N ASN A 504 0.81 -24.21 22.66
CA ASN A 504 -0.44 -24.20 23.41
C ASN A 504 -0.86 -22.79 23.84
N GLU A 505 0.06 -22.00 24.39
CA GLU A 505 -0.21 -20.60 24.72
C GLU A 505 -0.68 -19.79 23.51
N THR A 506 -0.04 -20.00 22.35
CA THR A 506 -0.41 -19.30 21.11
C THR A 506 -1.77 -19.73 20.63
N PHE A 507 -2.03 -21.04 20.62
CA PHE A 507 -3.32 -21.60 20.21
C PHE A 507 -4.48 -21.06 21.07
N VAL A 508 -4.30 -20.98 22.39
CA VAL A 508 -5.31 -20.40 23.29
C VAL A 508 -5.63 -18.96 22.92
N VAL A 509 -4.62 -18.15 22.58
CA VAL A 509 -4.84 -16.75 22.15
C VAL A 509 -5.58 -16.66 20.81
N ILE A 510 -5.24 -17.52 19.84
CA ILE A 510 -5.94 -17.57 18.55
C ILE A 510 -7.39 -18.03 18.73
N LYS A 511 -7.61 -19.08 19.52
CA LYS A 511 -8.94 -19.55 19.91
C LYS A 511 -9.76 -18.43 20.55
N ASN A 512 -9.22 -17.78 21.58
CA ASN A 512 -9.87 -16.66 22.27
C ASN A 512 -10.26 -15.52 21.33
N THR A 513 -9.49 -15.28 20.27
CA THR A 513 -9.82 -14.24 19.28
C THR A 513 -11.18 -14.52 18.65
N THR A 514 -11.36 -15.75 18.20
CA THR A 514 -12.60 -16.22 17.56
C THR A 514 -13.75 -16.31 18.55
N GLU A 515 -13.52 -16.85 19.77
CA GLU A 515 -14.55 -16.95 20.81
C GLU A 515 -15.06 -15.58 21.29
N ASN A 516 -14.23 -14.54 21.21
CA ASN A 516 -14.64 -13.17 21.51
C ASN A 516 -15.29 -12.44 20.33
N GLY A 517 -15.61 -13.14 19.24
CA GLY A 517 -16.36 -12.60 18.10
C GLY A 517 -15.52 -11.80 17.11
N PHE A 518 -14.18 -11.79 17.24
CA PHE A 518 -13.32 -11.21 16.21
C PHE A 518 -13.12 -12.19 15.06
N TYR A 519 -13.03 -11.66 13.85
CA TYR A 519 -12.60 -12.47 12.71
C TYR A 519 -11.14 -12.88 12.88
N PHE A 520 -10.82 -14.12 12.53
CA PHE A 520 -9.46 -14.61 12.40
C PHE A 520 -9.20 -15.05 10.96
N THR A 521 -8.11 -14.55 10.38
CA THR A 521 -7.60 -14.97 9.09
C THR A 521 -6.14 -15.35 9.26
N GLY A 522 -5.75 -16.53 8.78
CA GLY A 522 -4.42 -17.07 8.92
C GLY A 522 -3.79 -17.44 7.59
N PHE A 523 -2.49 -17.16 7.49
CA PHE A 523 -1.61 -17.56 6.41
C PHE A 523 -0.48 -18.39 7.00
N ASN A 524 -0.58 -19.71 6.90
CA ASN A 524 0.52 -20.60 7.27
C ASN A 524 1.49 -20.71 6.10
N MET A 525 2.66 -20.13 6.28
CA MET A 525 3.75 -20.06 5.30
C MET A 525 5.03 -19.63 6.00
N LYS A 526 6.19 -19.89 5.37
CA LYS A 526 7.46 -19.29 5.77
C LYS A 526 7.92 -18.26 4.74
N ALA A 527 8.79 -17.34 5.15
CA ALA A 527 9.33 -16.30 4.28
C ALA A 527 10.84 -16.13 4.49
N GLU A 528 11.54 -17.26 4.62
CA GLU A 528 12.99 -17.32 4.68
C GLU A 528 13.62 -16.65 3.44
N LEU A 529 14.78 -16.02 3.63
CA LEU A 529 15.49 -15.39 2.52
C LEU A 529 16.07 -16.49 1.63
N HIS A 530 15.53 -16.63 0.41
CA HIS A 530 16.06 -17.59 -0.56
C HIS A 530 17.55 -17.29 -0.87
N PRO A 531 18.42 -18.32 -1.03
CA PRO A 531 19.87 -18.13 -1.22
C PRO A 531 20.28 -17.23 -2.39
N ASP A 532 19.47 -17.18 -3.44
CA ASP A 532 19.71 -16.32 -4.60
C ASP A 532 19.28 -14.85 -4.37
N ASN A 533 18.60 -14.54 -3.26
CA ASN A 533 18.13 -13.19 -2.93
C ASN A 533 19.13 -12.47 -2.01
N THR A 534 19.15 -11.13 -2.12
CA THR A 534 19.95 -10.27 -1.24
C THR A 534 19.10 -9.69 -0.12
N GLU A 535 19.74 -9.42 1.03
CA GLU A 535 19.08 -8.79 2.18
C GLU A 535 18.48 -7.43 1.82
N ASN A 536 17.35 -7.12 2.45
CA ASN A 536 16.63 -5.87 2.27
C ASN A 536 16.08 -5.35 3.61
N SER A 537 15.18 -4.37 3.56
CA SER A 537 14.69 -3.68 4.76
C SER A 537 13.36 -4.20 5.30
N ALA A 538 12.80 -5.26 4.69
CA ALA A 538 11.64 -5.94 5.24
C ALA A 538 11.88 -6.34 6.70
N ASN A 539 10.83 -6.34 7.52
CA ASN A 539 10.95 -6.69 8.93
C ASN A 539 11.70 -8.03 9.09
N PRO A 540 12.84 -8.09 9.81
CA PRO A 540 13.59 -9.33 9.98
C PRO A 540 12.77 -10.48 10.57
N ALA A 541 11.70 -10.19 11.31
CA ALA A 541 10.82 -11.21 11.87
C ALA A 541 10.12 -12.07 10.80
N TRP A 542 9.97 -11.58 9.56
CA TRP A 542 9.49 -12.40 8.45
C TRP A 542 10.30 -13.67 8.25
N ARG A 543 11.62 -13.61 8.49
CA ARG A 543 12.53 -14.74 8.26
C ARG A 543 12.28 -15.90 9.20
N GLU A 544 11.70 -15.61 10.36
CA GLU A 544 11.37 -16.59 11.39
C GLU A 544 9.87 -16.92 11.41
N THR A 545 9.05 -16.30 10.57
CA THR A 545 7.58 -16.43 10.63
C THR A 545 7.12 -17.76 10.05
N VAL A 546 6.13 -18.40 10.69
CA VAL A 546 5.37 -19.54 10.12
C VAL A 546 3.87 -19.30 10.06
N LEU A 547 3.38 -18.24 10.71
CA LEU A 547 2.01 -17.76 10.60
C LEU A 547 2.02 -16.24 10.54
N HIS A 548 1.48 -15.71 9.45
CA HIS A 548 1.01 -14.33 9.40
C HIS A 548 -0.51 -14.35 9.63
N ALA A 549 -1.00 -13.58 10.59
CA ALA A 549 -2.41 -13.59 10.95
C ALA A 549 -2.99 -12.18 10.92
N ILE A 550 -4.27 -12.10 10.53
CA ILE A 550 -5.08 -10.89 10.52
C ILE A 550 -6.28 -11.12 11.43
N THR A 551 -6.60 -10.12 12.22
CA THR A 551 -7.90 -9.99 12.88
C THR A 551 -8.63 -8.76 12.39
N ALA A 552 -9.95 -8.75 12.50
CA ALA A 552 -10.76 -7.62 12.11
C ALA A 552 -11.88 -7.37 13.10
N VAL A 553 -12.24 -6.09 13.22
CA VAL A 553 -13.44 -5.61 13.88
C VAL A 553 -14.33 -4.94 12.85
N ALA A 554 -15.63 -5.19 12.94
CA ALA A 554 -16.64 -4.57 12.11
C ALA A 554 -17.71 -3.93 12.99
N TRP A 555 -18.50 -3.01 12.42
CA TRP A 555 -19.63 -2.39 13.08
C TRP A 555 -20.82 -2.30 12.14
N ALA A 556 -22.00 -2.00 12.68
CA ALA A 556 -23.21 -1.84 11.87
C ALA A 556 -23.36 -0.39 11.40
N ASP A 557 -24.12 -0.19 10.33
CA ASP A 557 -24.49 1.15 9.85
C ASP A 557 -25.20 1.95 10.96
N GLY A 558 -24.87 3.24 11.05
CA GLY A 558 -25.40 4.14 12.10
C GLY A 558 -24.78 3.95 13.49
N THR A 559 -23.78 3.09 13.67
CA THR A 559 -22.99 3.01 14.92
C THR A 559 -22.34 4.36 15.21
N SER A 560 -22.42 4.82 16.47
CA SER A 560 -21.87 6.11 16.86
C SER A 560 -20.35 6.13 16.79
N THR A 561 -19.75 7.31 16.56
CA THR A 561 -18.29 7.48 16.56
C THR A 561 -17.62 6.96 17.83
N ASP A 562 -18.21 7.22 19.01
CA ASP A 562 -17.67 6.77 20.30
C ASP A 562 -17.69 5.24 20.44
N ASP A 563 -18.75 4.60 19.91
CA ASP A 563 -18.85 3.14 19.90
C ASP A 563 -17.87 2.52 18.89
N ILE A 564 -17.72 3.10 17.69
CA ILE A 564 -16.70 2.69 16.71
C ILE A 564 -15.30 2.78 17.33
N LYS A 565 -15.02 3.86 18.07
CA LYS A 565 -13.74 4.02 18.79
C LYS A 565 -13.56 2.95 19.86
N THR A 566 -14.59 2.67 20.65
CA THR A 566 -14.55 1.63 21.69
C THR A 566 -14.30 0.24 21.10
N LEU A 567 -15.01 -0.12 20.02
CA LEU A 567 -14.82 -1.38 19.29
C LEU A 567 -13.40 -1.48 18.70
N SER A 568 -12.96 -0.41 18.03
CA SER A 568 -11.60 -0.27 17.52
C SER A 568 -10.52 -0.51 18.58
N ASP A 569 -10.68 0.14 19.75
CA ASP A 569 -9.73 0.05 20.85
C ASP A 569 -9.76 -1.35 21.49
N SER A 570 -10.91 -2.03 21.49
CA SER A 570 -11.01 -3.42 21.96
C SER A 570 -10.22 -4.41 21.09
N MET A 571 -10.19 -4.21 19.77
CA MET A 571 -9.34 -4.97 18.85
C MET A 571 -7.87 -4.61 19.09
N THR A 572 -7.56 -3.30 19.02
CA THR A 572 -6.19 -2.75 19.05
C THR A 572 -5.48 -3.07 20.36
N TYR A 573 -6.12 -2.84 21.51
CA TYR A 573 -5.48 -2.96 22.82
C TYR A 573 -5.88 -4.22 23.59
N GLY A 574 -7.03 -4.82 23.25
CA GLY A 574 -7.50 -6.08 23.83
C GLY A 574 -6.99 -7.30 23.07
N CYS A 575 -7.60 -7.59 21.91
CA CYS A 575 -7.26 -8.78 21.11
C CYS A 575 -5.79 -8.80 20.68
N MET A 576 -5.34 -7.73 20.01
CA MET A 576 -3.95 -7.61 19.56
C MET A 576 -2.97 -7.50 20.72
N GLY A 577 -3.42 -7.06 21.91
CA GLY A 577 -2.64 -7.09 23.14
C GLY A 577 -2.25 -8.52 23.54
N GLN A 578 -3.17 -9.47 23.42
CA GLN A 578 -2.89 -10.89 23.67
C GLN A 578 -1.94 -11.46 22.62
N TRP A 579 -2.12 -11.10 21.34
CA TRP A 579 -1.25 -11.55 20.24
C TRP A 579 0.19 -11.08 20.45
N ARG A 580 0.39 -9.81 20.81
CA ARG A 580 1.72 -9.26 21.14
C ARG A 580 2.37 -9.95 22.33
N ALA A 581 1.59 -10.33 23.35
CA ALA A 581 2.10 -11.01 24.54
C ALA A 581 2.70 -12.40 24.23
N VAL A 582 2.09 -13.15 23.30
CA VAL A 582 2.60 -14.48 22.88
C VAL A 582 3.63 -14.41 21.74
N SER A 583 3.77 -13.26 21.06
CA SER A 583 4.72 -13.07 19.96
C SER A 583 5.64 -11.85 20.17
N PRO A 584 6.33 -11.73 21.33
CA PRO A 584 7.14 -10.56 21.63
C PRO A 584 8.25 -10.38 20.58
N GLY A 585 8.37 -9.17 20.04
CA GLY A 585 9.37 -8.83 19.03
C GLY A 585 9.08 -9.30 17.60
N ALA A 586 8.06 -10.14 17.38
CA ALA A 586 7.74 -10.68 16.05
C ALA A 586 7.17 -9.64 15.06
N GLY A 587 6.61 -8.54 15.57
CA GLY A 587 6.08 -7.48 14.73
C GLY A 587 4.85 -7.88 13.90
N SER A 588 4.58 -7.08 12.87
CA SER A 588 3.36 -7.09 12.07
C SER A 588 3.68 -6.69 10.62
N TYR A 589 2.81 -7.08 9.69
CA TYR A 589 2.98 -6.70 8.29
C TYR A 589 2.40 -5.31 8.03
N LEU A 590 3.26 -4.36 7.62
CA LEU A 590 2.84 -2.98 7.36
C LEU A 590 1.84 -2.83 6.20
N GLY A 591 1.76 -3.82 5.31
CA GLY A 591 0.80 -3.83 4.19
C GLY A 591 -0.63 -4.07 4.66
N GLU A 592 -0.80 -4.80 5.76
CA GLU A 592 -2.08 -5.20 6.37
C GLU A 592 -2.07 -4.75 7.83
N ALA A 593 -1.76 -3.47 8.03
CA ALA A 593 -1.45 -2.88 9.31
C ALA A 593 -2.70 -2.45 10.07
N ASP A 594 -2.60 -2.47 11.40
CA ASP A 594 -3.47 -1.66 12.24
C ASP A 594 -3.08 -0.18 12.13
N SER A 595 -4.02 0.66 11.71
CA SER A 595 -3.86 2.13 11.67
C SER A 595 -3.61 2.75 13.05
N SER A 596 -3.80 2.00 14.14
CA SER A 596 -3.49 2.41 15.52
C SER A 596 -2.43 1.53 16.19
N GLU A 597 -1.63 0.78 15.42
CA GLU A 597 -0.60 -0.12 15.98
C GLU A 597 0.30 0.62 16.98
N PRO A 598 0.31 0.23 18.27
CA PRO A 598 1.25 0.78 19.22
C PRO A 598 2.66 0.30 18.89
N ASP A 599 3.67 1.16 19.11
CA ASP A 599 5.08 0.83 18.82
C ASP A 599 5.29 0.38 17.36
N TRP A 600 4.59 1.05 16.43
CA TRP A 600 4.59 0.72 15.00
C TRP A 600 5.99 0.69 14.38
N GLN A 601 6.96 1.43 14.90
CA GLN A 601 8.36 1.35 14.45
C GLN A 601 8.94 -0.06 14.67
N GLN A 602 8.78 -0.62 15.87
CA GLN A 602 9.19 -1.97 16.18
C GLN A 602 8.34 -2.97 15.39
N SER A 603 7.01 -2.78 15.38
CA SER A 603 6.11 -3.74 14.74
C SER A 603 6.38 -3.86 13.24
N PHE A 604 6.69 -2.77 12.53
CA PHE A 604 6.82 -2.81 11.06
C PHE A 604 8.24 -3.02 10.54
N TRP A 605 9.29 -2.69 11.30
CA TRP A 605 10.67 -2.87 10.83
C TRP A 605 11.63 -3.46 11.86
N GLY A 606 11.23 -3.59 13.12
CA GLY A 606 12.08 -4.10 14.18
C GLY A 606 13.42 -3.37 14.24
N THR A 607 14.52 -4.13 14.14
CA THR A 607 15.88 -3.58 14.21
C THR A 607 16.28 -2.73 13.00
N ASN A 608 15.50 -2.73 11.91
CA ASN A 608 15.82 -1.97 10.70
C ASN A 608 15.40 -0.49 10.80
N TYR A 609 14.59 -0.08 11.78
CA TYR A 609 13.99 1.26 11.81
C TYR A 609 15.02 2.40 11.81
N ASP A 610 16.04 2.34 12.66
CA ASP A 610 17.03 3.42 12.76
C ASP A 610 17.80 3.64 11.46
N LYS A 611 18.16 2.54 10.77
CA LYS A 611 18.82 2.60 9.47
C LYS A 611 17.88 3.21 8.42
N LEU A 612 16.62 2.76 8.37
CA LEU A 612 15.60 3.31 7.49
C LEU A 612 15.40 4.81 7.73
N LEU A 613 15.30 5.24 8.98
CA LEU A 613 15.14 6.64 9.35
C LEU A 613 16.34 7.48 8.89
N SER A 614 17.57 6.97 9.01
CA SER A 614 18.76 7.67 8.51
C SER A 614 18.73 7.87 6.98
N ILE A 615 18.22 6.88 6.24
CA ILE A 615 18.08 6.94 4.78
C ILE A 615 16.93 7.89 4.39
N LYS A 616 15.81 7.85 5.11
CA LYS A 616 14.71 8.81 4.96
C LYS A 616 15.20 10.24 5.12
N GLN A 617 16.00 10.52 6.14
CA GLN A 617 16.58 11.86 6.37
C GLN A 617 17.57 12.26 5.27
N LYS A 618 18.27 11.32 4.64
CA LYS A 618 19.16 11.58 3.50
C LYS A 618 18.39 11.94 2.23
N TYR A 619 17.34 11.21 1.90
CA TYR A 619 16.62 11.36 0.62
C TYR A 619 15.37 12.25 0.69
N ASP A 620 14.83 12.47 1.88
CA ASP A 620 13.73 13.39 2.14
C ASP A 620 13.93 14.17 3.45
N PRO A 621 14.95 15.05 3.51
CA PRO A 621 15.19 15.90 4.69
C PRO A 621 14.04 16.91 4.93
N TYR A 622 13.19 17.13 3.94
CA TYR A 622 12.08 18.08 3.96
C TYR A 622 10.77 17.47 4.48
N ASN A 623 10.74 16.16 4.68
CA ASN A 623 9.53 15.39 4.96
C ASN A 623 8.44 15.63 3.91
N VAL A 624 8.77 15.76 2.62
CA VAL A 624 7.76 15.90 1.55
C VAL A 624 6.82 14.71 1.56
N PHE A 625 7.35 13.51 1.74
CA PHE A 625 6.58 12.29 1.77
C PHE A 625 6.13 11.96 3.19
N TYR A 626 4.82 11.83 3.35
CA TYR A 626 4.18 11.37 4.58
C TYR A 626 3.10 10.35 4.22
N ALA A 627 3.03 9.29 5.01
CA ALA A 627 1.85 8.49 5.18
C ALA A 627 1.82 7.96 6.63
N LEU A 628 0.63 7.61 7.12
CA LEU A 628 0.45 7.13 8.48
C LEU A 628 1.37 5.93 8.78
N HIS A 629 2.09 6.01 9.91
CA HIS A 629 2.99 4.97 10.40
C HIS A 629 4.00 4.50 9.35
N THR A 630 4.57 5.43 8.58
CA THR A 630 5.72 5.20 7.71
C THR A 630 6.99 5.76 8.34
N VAL A 631 8.15 5.31 7.87
CA VAL A 631 9.46 5.76 8.40
C VAL A 631 9.55 7.29 8.42
N GLY A 632 9.78 7.86 9.60
CA GLY A 632 9.88 9.31 9.81
C GLY A 632 8.55 10.05 9.99
N SER A 633 7.43 9.32 10.10
CA SER A 633 6.09 9.92 10.27
C SER A 633 5.78 10.38 11.70
N GLU A 634 6.58 10.01 12.70
CA GLU A 634 6.33 10.27 14.13
C GLU A 634 6.23 11.75 14.52
N GLY A 635 6.74 12.65 13.69
CA GLY A 635 6.64 14.09 13.91
C GLY A 635 5.35 14.72 13.37
N TRP A 636 4.38 13.90 12.95
CA TRP A 636 3.15 14.33 12.28
C TRP A 636 1.94 13.52 12.73
N GLU A 637 0.80 14.18 12.84
CA GLU A 637 -0.51 13.59 13.10
C GLU A 637 -1.59 14.17 12.20
N VAL A 638 -2.63 13.39 11.92
CA VAL A 638 -3.84 13.89 11.26
C VAL A 638 -4.81 14.28 12.36
N GLU A 639 -5.16 15.57 12.43
CA GLU A 639 -6.13 16.06 13.40
C GLU A 639 -7.55 15.74 12.88
N THR A 640 -8.18 14.73 13.47
CA THR A 640 -9.56 14.33 13.10
C THR A 640 -10.54 14.83 14.16
N GLU A 641 -11.70 15.36 13.73
CA GLU A 641 -12.75 15.83 14.66
C GLU A 641 -13.32 14.69 15.52
N THR A 642 -13.27 13.46 14.99
CA THR A 642 -13.87 12.26 15.59
C THR A 642 -12.91 11.49 16.51
N GLY A 643 -11.60 11.78 16.48
CA GLY A 643 -10.58 10.99 17.18
C GLY A 643 -10.42 9.56 16.65
N LEU A 644 -11.01 9.24 15.49
CA LEU A 644 -10.80 8.00 14.75
C LEU A 644 -9.54 8.14 13.87
N PRO A 645 -8.79 7.04 13.62
CA PRO A 645 -7.55 7.06 12.85
C PRO A 645 -7.80 7.13 11.33
N THR A 646 -8.64 8.07 10.90
CA THR A 646 -8.93 8.33 9.49
C THR A 646 -7.91 9.33 8.92
N GLN A 647 -7.94 9.53 7.60
CA GLN A 647 -7.15 10.56 6.92
C GLN A 647 -7.99 11.82 6.61
N ASN A 648 -9.15 11.93 7.25
CA ASN A 648 -10.12 13.02 7.10
C ASN A 648 -9.79 14.18 8.05
N GLY A 649 -8.68 14.87 7.79
CA GLY A 649 -8.25 16.01 8.60
C GLY A 649 -6.95 16.64 8.13
N PRO A 650 -6.63 17.86 8.60
CA PRO A 650 -5.35 18.50 8.34
C PRO A 650 -4.19 17.69 8.94
N LEU A 651 -3.05 17.72 8.24
CA LEU A 651 -1.82 17.06 8.67
C LEU A 651 -0.93 18.06 9.42
N CYS A 652 -0.75 17.84 10.72
CA CYS A 652 -0.12 18.76 11.65
C CYS A 652 1.08 18.12 12.36
N ARG A 653 1.98 18.94 12.91
CA ARG A 653 3.16 18.51 13.67
C ARG A 653 2.78 18.26 15.12
N VAL A 654 3.32 17.18 15.67
CA VAL A 654 3.24 16.80 17.10
C VAL A 654 4.24 17.58 17.95
#